data_AF-A0A3A9VJF0-F1
#
_entry.id   AF-A0A3A9VJF0-F1
#
_cell.length_a   1.000
_cell.length_b   1.000
_cell.length_c   1.000
_cell.angle_alpha   90.00
_cell.angle_beta   90.00
_cell.angle_gamma   90.00
#
_symmetry.space_group_name_H-M   'P 1'
#
loop_
_entity.id
_entity.type
_entity.pdbx_description
1 polymer ?
#
loop_
_entity_poly.entity_id
_entity_poly.type
_entity_poly.pdbx_seq_one_letter_code
_entity_poly.pdbx_strand_id
1 'polypeptide(L)'
;MAANVNKISVIGGTDSCYNITENSVTVKPDEEVTFGVVEWSDATAEEALNQQLYWFLRVVPTAIDSRRPGRTFGYTMKKKLCGPYSYVIEASTSDILRADSISDKIYVNGYTKPLIKKSEWRAEPEGSDIRKNPIKYGNKVYLWLDTEGLNGGTVSIEIYSRQLGYDQLIGGKQNIRVVNGEALYFIGNTNEWMAKVSSWRDQQEFYIQVKDGGGNLVFDEHDDDVHARYLRIDKEMARNVAEPSTNITPTKIYQPEVNAERFEPCKFEEIQITIPVVKDGKTTTDAIPVFKDGQILENPSTTTEDITRSVLFDFNDASINPAAEDIVNNVLGFLLDNRGTQITMKGYACAIGSIEINQELSQGRSDAVKDFFVQGGLEAGRIISLGLGELNAESPDDISRKNDPEYVNSRRVDISFSFAGHGANPVVFETIAPSSDKMITLDTIKLDTTDCYREDDKHENKIMIKSPDARKFEGSGASLQFPIQSTLSAANPGPIQYIWPKWNLIKVGTAERKMDSAAVYKVHIHSCRYYSDKNDAAILLKAYPDIKWNFQLSFNFSHAAAYTHANLPEYSRSNPMDSNVQTIRREMRQAQSRATASGIESRRMQNSPEMLSKFGLKLDAKWNEDKQNVEISTEFAEKLRTVINAMVKYKEMADKVKDTLGGRAKGMASRPPFMFEVKAPALNANIEWFLEQGKAPHQTKVATVGVLKFKAAPLIGASFTLDLLAIAGRMHPAIRAMIAGADVVLGLANGGMTFEAKFYGELTFDFQALKINSLSGIEGGVLDLGAKMGIEVTAEIHFAVTYEYRIMEVKLELRAEAKADAHFAAKVKVDADDKGLYAEPEVGFSGLIFTFKAEATVGGFKRYVEFGNKEEPFLKPEPLKTDKIYIL
;
A
#
# COMPACT_ATOMS: atom_id res chain seq x y z
N MET A 1 44.74 -8.10 -49.79
CA MET A 1 44.30 -8.04 -48.38
C MET A 1 45.48 -7.49 -47.59
N ALA A 2 45.27 -6.56 -46.65
CA ALA A 2 46.38 -6.05 -45.86
C ALA A 2 46.85 -7.15 -44.89
N ALA A 3 48.17 -7.33 -44.76
CA ALA A 3 48.74 -8.29 -43.81
C ALA A 3 48.28 -7.94 -42.39
N ASN A 4 47.72 -8.92 -41.68
CA ASN A 4 47.32 -8.76 -40.29
C ASN A 4 48.29 -9.52 -39.39
N VAL A 5 48.63 -8.92 -38.25
CA VAL A 5 49.39 -9.61 -37.19
C VAL A 5 48.58 -10.84 -36.77
N ASN A 6 49.16 -12.01 -36.55
CA ASN A 6 48.42 -13.20 -36.05
C ASN A 6 48.93 -13.69 -34.70
N LYS A 7 50.25 -13.57 -34.46
CA LYS A 7 50.84 -13.97 -33.19
C LYS A 7 52.04 -13.10 -32.81
N ILE A 8 52.09 -12.66 -31.56
CA ILE A 8 53.21 -11.90 -30.98
C ILE A 8 53.94 -12.77 -29.97
N SER A 9 55.27 -12.77 -29.99
CA SER A 9 56.06 -13.46 -28.96
C SER A 9 57.40 -12.78 -28.70
N VAL A 10 58.12 -13.29 -27.71
CA VAL A 10 59.49 -12.87 -27.40
C VAL A 10 60.43 -13.45 -28.46
N ILE A 11 61.16 -12.58 -29.16
CA ILE A 11 62.10 -12.94 -30.23
C ILE A 11 63.56 -12.67 -29.88
N GLY A 12 63.81 -11.99 -28.75
CA GLY A 12 65.15 -11.69 -28.23
C GLY A 12 65.10 -11.39 -26.74
N GLY A 13 66.20 -11.68 -26.02
CA GLY A 13 66.25 -11.51 -24.56
C GLY A 13 65.52 -12.63 -23.79
N THR A 14 65.52 -13.86 -24.31
CA THR A 14 64.88 -15.01 -23.63
C THR A 14 65.53 -15.35 -22.29
N ASP A 15 66.84 -15.17 -22.18
CA ASP A 15 67.57 -15.34 -20.91
C ASP A 15 67.18 -14.27 -19.87
N SER A 16 66.58 -13.16 -20.32
CA SER A 16 66.02 -12.08 -19.51
C SER A 16 64.60 -12.36 -19.03
N CYS A 17 64.05 -13.54 -19.32
CA CYS A 17 62.71 -13.95 -18.91
C CYS A 17 62.78 -15.08 -17.87
N TYR A 18 61.92 -15.05 -16.86
CA TYR A 18 61.73 -16.17 -15.93
C TYR A 18 60.85 -17.26 -16.54
N ASN A 19 59.83 -16.86 -17.30
CA ASN A 19 58.91 -17.77 -17.96
C ASN A 19 58.32 -17.10 -19.20
N ILE A 20 58.16 -17.88 -20.27
CA ILE A 20 57.51 -17.46 -21.52
C ILE A 20 56.44 -18.52 -21.82
N THR A 21 55.18 -18.09 -21.86
CA THR A 21 54.04 -18.91 -22.27
C THR A 21 53.50 -18.42 -23.61
N GLU A 22 52.45 -19.06 -24.12
CA GLU A 22 51.83 -18.66 -25.37
C GLU A 22 51.29 -17.23 -25.32
N ASN A 23 50.68 -16.81 -24.20
CA ASN A 23 49.98 -15.53 -24.08
C ASN A 23 50.57 -14.61 -23.01
N SER A 24 51.62 -15.03 -22.29
CA SER A 24 52.24 -14.20 -21.25
C SER A 24 53.73 -14.43 -21.11
N VAL A 25 54.43 -13.40 -20.65
CA VAL A 25 55.85 -13.47 -20.28
C VAL A 25 56.07 -12.81 -18.93
N THR A 26 56.85 -13.50 -18.09
CA THR A 26 57.36 -12.97 -16.84
C THR A 26 58.82 -12.57 -17.02
N VAL A 27 59.10 -11.27 -16.99
CA VAL A 27 60.43 -10.72 -17.27
C VAL A 27 61.25 -10.51 -15.99
N LYS A 28 62.57 -10.62 -16.11
CA LYS A 28 63.51 -10.13 -15.11
C LYS A 28 63.50 -8.59 -15.15
N PRO A 29 63.57 -7.93 -13.98
CA PRO A 29 63.56 -6.48 -13.95
C PRO A 29 64.86 -5.89 -14.50
N ASP A 30 64.79 -4.68 -15.04
CA ASP A 30 65.91 -3.90 -15.59
C ASP A 30 66.68 -4.54 -16.75
N GLU A 31 66.22 -5.69 -17.27
CA GLU A 31 66.76 -6.34 -18.45
C GLU A 31 65.82 -6.13 -19.65
N GLU A 32 66.39 -5.92 -20.84
CA GLU A 32 65.61 -5.68 -22.06
C GLU A 32 65.11 -6.98 -22.66
N VAL A 33 63.83 -7.00 -23.05
CA VAL A 33 63.17 -8.09 -23.77
C VAL A 33 62.61 -7.54 -25.07
N THR A 34 62.83 -8.26 -26.17
CA THR A 34 62.41 -7.85 -27.51
C THR A 34 61.24 -8.68 -27.99
N PHE A 35 60.13 -8.02 -28.29
CA PHE A 35 58.92 -8.60 -28.84
C PHE A 35 58.87 -8.44 -30.36
N GLY A 36 58.33 -9.46 -31.03
CA GLY A 36 58.19 -9.50 -32.47
C GLY A 36 56.96 -10.29 -32.91
N VAL A 37 56.50 -10.02 -34.13
CA VAL A 37 55.42 -10.79 -34.75
C VAL A 37 56.02 -12.11 -35.27
N VAL A 38 55.55 -13.24 -34.74
CA VAL A 38 56.03 -14.58 -35.09
C VAL A 38 55.14 -15.29 -36.10
N GLU A 39 53.88 -14.86 -36.22
CA GLU A 39 52.95 -15.34 -37.26
C GLU A 39 52.14 -14.18 -37.82
N TRP A 40 51.91 -14.21 -39.14
CA TRP A 40 51.10 -13.26 -39.89
C TRP A 40 49.94 -14.01 -40.58
N SER A 41 48.77 -13.39 -40.68
CA SER A 41 47.66 -13.92 -41.47
C SER A 41 47.67 -13.31 -42.87
N ASP A 42 47.42 -14.17 -43.87
CA ASP A 42 47.21 -13.81 -45.27
C ASP A 42 48.32 -12.97 -45.95
N ALA A 43 49.59 -13.18 -45.58
CA ALA A 43 50.76 -12.53 -46.19
C ALA A 43 51.90 -13.53 -46.49
N THR A 44 52.61 -13.34 -47.61
CA THR A 44 53.86 -14.05 -47.90
C THR A 44 55.02 -13.54 -47.02
N ALA A 45 56.08 -14.34 -46.84
CA ALA A 45 57.23 -13.96 -46.01
C ALA A 45 57.88 -12.63 -46.46
N GLU A 46 57.86 -12.33 -47.76
CA GLU A 46 58.44 -11.11 -48.35
C GLU A 46 57.53 -9.87 -48.15
N GLU A 47 56.21 -10.05 -48.13
CA GLU A 47 55.23 -8.99 -47.83
C GLU A 47 55.26 -8.60 -46.34
N ALA A 48 55.36 -9.58 -45.44
CA ALA A 48 55.52 -9.34 -43.99
C ALA A 48 56.83 -8.58 -43.66
N LEU A 49 57.85 -8.71 -44.50
CA LEU A 49 59.16 -8.06 -44.32
C LEU A 49 59.14 -6.55 -44.60
N ASN A 50 58.16 -6.06 -45.38
CA ASN A 50 58.05 -4.67 -45.83
C ASN A 50 56.92 -3.87 -45.15
N GLN A 51 56.16 -4.48 -44.23
CA GLN A 51 55.00 -3.86 -43.58
C GLN A 51 55.42 -2.97 -42.39
N GLN A 52 54.87 -1.75 -42.31
CA GLN A 52 55.04 -0.86 -41.16
C GLN A 52 54.24 -1.41 -39.96
N LEU A 53 54.85 -1.40 -38.77
CA LEU A 53 54.24 -1.88 -37.52
C LEU A 53 54.27 -0.81 -36.43
N TYR A 54 53.20 -0.80 -35.64
CA TYR A 54 53.04 0.02 -34.44
C TYR A 54 52.79 -0.88 -33.23
N TRP A 55 53.50 -0.59 -32.15
CA TRP A 55 53.41 -1.34 -30.90
C TRP A 55 52.75 -0.49 -29.82
N PHE A 56 51.89 -1.12 -29.04
CA PHE A 56 51.11 -0.49 -27.99
C PHE A 56 51.38 -1.22 -26.67
N LEU A 57 51.83 -0.48 -25.66
CA LEU A 57 51.91 -0.94 -24.28
C LEU A 57 50.69 -0.43 -23.53
N ARG A 58 49.96 -1.30 -22.85
CA ARG A 58 48.79 -0.94 -22.05
C ARG A 58 48.90 -1.39 -20.60
N VAL A 59 48.30 -0.60 -19.72
CA VAL A 59 48.05 -0.89 -18.31
C VAL A 59 46.59 -1.29 -18.19
N VAL A 60 46.33 -2.58 -17.88
CA VAL A 60 44.95 -3.14 -17.82
C VAL A 60 44.19 -2.52 -16.63
N PRO A 61 42.95 -2.02 -16.79
CA PRO A 61 42.06 -2.34 -17.91
C PRO A 61 42.28 -1.54 -19.19
N THR A 62 42.73 -0.28 -19.18
CA THR A 62 42.44 0.59 -20.35
C THR A 62 43.32 1.85 -20.53
N ALA A 63 44.58 1.90 -20.09
CA ALA A 63 45.47 3.00 -20.47
C ALA A 63 46.52 2.53 -21.49
N ILE A 64 46.70 3.23 -22.63
CA ILE A 64 47.90 3.07 -23.47
C ILE A 64 49.01 3.87 -22.79
N ASP A 65 50.01 3.15 -22.29
CA ASP A 65 51.18 3.71 -21.59
C ASP A 65 52.24 4.20 -22.59
N SER A 66 52.36 3.54 -23.76
CA SER A 66 53.18 4.04 -24.86
C SER A 66 52.81 3.45 -26.22
N ARG A 67 53.03 4.23 -27.28
CA ARG A 67 52.93 3.81 -28.70
C ARG A 67 54.27 4.02 -29.39
N ARG A 68 54.78 3.01 -30.11
CA ARG A 68 56.08 3.12 -30.82
C ARG A 68 56.02 2.46 -32.20
N PRO A 69 56.42 3.15 -33.28
CA PRO A 69 56.63 2.49 -34.58
C PRO A 69 57.90 1.65 -34.55
N GLY A 70 57.88 0.48 -35.19
CA GLY A 70 59.07 -0.36 -35.31
C GLY A 70 58.76 -1.81 -35.66
N ARG A 71 59.73 -2.51 -36.26
CA ARG A 71 59.58 -3.94 -36.59
C ARG A 71 59.54 -4.84 -35.36
N THR A 72 60.18 -4.40 -34.29
CA THR A 72 60.27 -5.09 -33.01
C THR A 72 60.06 -4.08 -31.89
N PHE A 73 59.61 -4.54 -30.73
CA PHE A 73 59.41 -3.69 -29.55
C PHE A 73 60.32 -4.14 -28.42
N GLY A 74 61.34 -3.34 -28.13
CA GLY A 74 62.17 -3.51 -26.96
C GLY A 74 61.48 -2.92 -25.74
N TYR A 75 61.36 -3.70 -24.67
CA TYR A 75 60.77 -3.28 -23.41
C TYR A 75 61.64 -3.69 -22.23
N THR A 76 61.86 -2.76 -21.31
CA THR A 76 62.60 -2.98 -20.06
C THR A 76 61.70 -2.61 -18.90
N MET A 77 61.31 -3.58 -18.07
CA MET A 77 60.47 -3.31 -16.90
C MET A 77 61.34 -2.94 -15.69
N LYS A 78 61.15 -1.74 -15.14
CA LYS A 78 61.83 -1.33 -13.90
C LYS A 78 61.35 -2.14 -12.70
N LYS A 79 62.23 -2.42 -11.73
CA LYS A 79 61.89 -3.14 -10.47
C LYS A 79 60.66 -2.56 -9.75
N LYS A 80 60.54 -1.23 -9.75
CA LYS A 80 59.41 -0.49 -9.16
C LYS A 80 58.06 -0.82 -9.80
N LEU A 81 58.05 -1.23 -11.07
CA LEU A 81 56.84 -1.57 -11.81
C LEU A 81 56.52 -3.08 -11.78
N CYS A 82 57.42 -3.90 -11.25
CA CYS A 82 57.20 -5.33 -11.07
C CYS A 82 56.19 -5.61 -9.96
N GLY A 83 55.41 -6.69 -10.10
CA GLY A 83 54.37 -7.08 -9.16
C GLY A 83 53.30 -7.97 -9.79
N PRO A 84 52.19 -8.23 -9.08
CA PRO A 84 51.08 -9.04 -9.59
C PRO A 84 50.30 -8.38 -10.73
N TYR A 85 50.60 -7.13 -11.06
CA TYR A 85 50.03 -6.41 -12.20
C TYR A 85 50.65 -6.84 -13.53
N SER A 86 49.82 -6.94 -14.57
CA SER A 86 50.26 -7.25 -15.93
C SER A 86 50.06 -6.06 -16.86
N TYR A 87 51.09 -5.76 -17.63
CA TYR A 87 51.04 -4.88 -18.80
C TYR A 87 50.62 -5.71 -20.01
N VAL A 88 50.04 -5.10 -21.02
CA VAL A 88 49.64 -5.77 -22.27
C VAL A 88 50.38 -5.13 -23.43
N ILE A 89 51.07 -5.95 -24.21
CA ILE A 89 51.71 -5.51 -25.45
C ILE A 89 50.87 -6.00 -26.64
N GLU A 90 50.60 -5.09 -27.56
CA GLU A 90 49.88 -5.34 -28.81
C GLU A 90 50.67 -4.76 -29.98
N ALA A 91 50.49 -5.34 -31.17
CA ALA A 91 51.05 -4.84 -32.42
C ALA A 91 49.95 -4.73 -33.49
N SER A 92 50.00 -3.67 -34.28
CA SER A 92 49.08 -3.44 -35.39
C SER A 92 49.83 -2.88 -36.60
N THR A 93 49.32 -3.17 -37.79
CA THR A 93 49.76 -2.53 -39.04
C THR A 93 49.12 -1.15 -39.24
N SER A 94 48.17 -0.78 -38.37
CA SER A 94 47.64 0.57 -38.21
C SER A 94 48.23 1.23 -36.97
N ASP A 95 48.43 2.54 -37.06
CA ASP A 95 48.83 3.43 -35.96
C ASP A 95 47.70 3.73 -34.97
N ILE A 96 46.49 3.21 -35.24
CA ILE A 96 45.29 3.31 -34.43
C ILE A 96 44.91 1.92 -33.92
N LEU A 97 44.74 1.77 -32.61
CA LEU A 97 44.30 0.53 -31.99
C LEU A 97 42.77 0.45 -32.00
N ARG A 98 42.18 -0.10 -33.08
CA ARG A 98 40.73 -0.36 -33.18
C ARG A 98 40.38 -1.73 -32.56
N ALA A 99 39.19 -1.89 -31.97
CA ALA A 99 38.78 -3.15 -31.33
C ALA A 99 38.75 -4.36 -32.28
N ASP A 100 38.53 -4.11 -33.57
CA ASP A 100 38.55 -5.05 -34.71
C ASP A 100 39.94 -5.24 -35.34
N SER A 101 40.94 -4.43 -34.96
CA SER A 101 42.34 -4.53 -35.39
C SER A 101 43.23 -5.31 -34.42
N ILE A 102 42.67 -5.77 -33.30
CA ILE A 102 43.35 -6.60 -32.32
C ILE A 102 43.33 -8.05 -32.82
N SER A 103 44.50 -8.58 -33.16
CA SER A 103 44.62 -9.95 -33.63
C SER A 103 45.28 -10.89 -32.61
N ASP A 104 46.22 -10.40 -31.80
CA ASP A 104 46.83 -11.14 -30.69
C ASP A 104 47.38 -10.19 -29.60
N LYS A 105 47.46 -10.66 -28.36
CA LYS A 105 47.91 -9.88 -27.19
C LYS A 105 48.85 -10.71 -26.32
N ILE A 106 49.95 -10.11 -25.85
CA ILE A 106 50.83 -10.75 -24.87
C ILE A 106 50.83 -9.98 -23.55
N TYR A 107 50.58 -10.69 -22.45
CA TYR A 107 50.64 -10.14 -21.09
C TYR A 107 52.08 -10.15 -20.57
N VAL A 108 52.60 -9.00 -20.18
CA VAL A 108 53.94 -8.84 -19.63
C VAL A 108 53.83 -8.46 -18.16
N ASN A 109 54.33 -9.33 -17.29
CA ASN A 109 54.53 -8.99 -15.88
C ASN A 109 56.01 -9.10 -15.53
N GLY A 110 56.45 -8.33 -14.53
CA GLY A 110 57.81 -8.41 -14.02
C GLY A 110 57.79 -9.03 -12.64
N TYR A 111 58.76 -9.91 -12.38
CA TYR A 111 58.94 -10.50 -11.06
C TYR A 111 60.25 -10.05 -10.44
N THR A 112 60.16 -9.47 -9.25
CA THR A 112 61.30 -9.23 -8.37
C THR A 112 60.88 -9.55 -6.94
N LYS A 113 61.84 -9.82 -6.06
CA LYS A 113 61.55 -10.00 -4.62
C LYS A 113 60.81 -8.75 -4.12
N PRO A 114 59.63 -8.88 -3.48
CA PRO A 114 58.94 -7.76 -2.85
C PRO A 114 59.84 -7.05 -1.84
N LEU A 115 60.00 -5.74 -1.98
CA LEU A 115 60.86 -4.93 -1.11
C LEU A 115 60.24 -3.56 -0.81
N ILE A 116 60.45 -3.05 0.40
CA ILE A 116 60.25 -1.64 0.72
C ILE A 116 61.56 -0.90 0.49
N LYS A 117 61.61 -0.05 -0.54
CA LYS A 117 62.79 0.77 -0.87
C LYS A 117 62.90 2.00 -0.01
N LYS A 118 61.75 2.62 0.27
CA LYS A 118 61.67 3.81 1.10
C LYS A 118 60.34 3.85 1.83
N SER A 119 60.35 4.36 3.05
CA SER A 119 59.14 4.62 3.82
C SER A 119 59.29 5.97 4.49
N GLU A 120 58.23 6.78 4.44
CA GLU A 120 58.23 8.14 4.96
C GLU A 120 56.93 8.43 5.69
N TRP A 121 57.04 9.15 6.81
CA TRP A 121 55.88 9.77 7.44
C TRP A 121 55.76 11.19 6.91
N ARG A 122 54.61 11.61 6.43
CA ARG A 122 54.41 12.94 5.83
C ARG A 122 53.27 13.68 6.51
N ALA A 123 53.34 15.01 6.56
CA ALA A 123 52.21 15.82 7.03
C ALA A 123 51.14 16.02 5.93
N GLU A 124 51.56 15.94 4.66
CA GLU A 124 50.74 16.10 3.46
C GLU A 124 51.06 14.99 2.45
N PRO A 125 50.16 14.65 1.50
CA PRO A 125 50.36 13.56 0.53
C PRO A 125 51.70 13.61 -0.23
N GLU A 126 52.07 14.80 -0.73
CA GLU A 126 53.32 15.06 -1.48
C GLU A 126 54.40 15.73 -0.62
N GLY A 127 54.23 15.71 0.71
CA GLY A 127 55.14 16.36 1.64
C GLY A 127 56.47 15.62 1.87
N SER A 128 57.37 16.26 2.61
CA SER A 128 58.64 15.64 3.04
C SER A 128 58.49 14.80 4.31
N ASP A 129 59.47 13.93 4.57
CA ASP A 129 59.48 13.06 5.74
C ASP A 129 59.60 13.85 7.06
N ILE A 130 58.63 13.68 7.94
CA ILE A 130 58.48 14.42 9.20
C ILE A 130 59.19 13.78 10.39
N ARG A 131 59.82 12.60 10.24
CA ARG A 131 60.50 11.89 11.36
C ARG A 131 61.63 12.68 12.05
N LYS A 132 62.11 13.76 11.44
CA LYS A 132 63.19 14.60 11.98
C LYS A 132 62.78 15.36 13.25
N ASN A 133 61.50 15.72 13.38
CA ASN A 133 60.99 16.47 14.51
C ASN A 133 59.80 15.73 15.15
N PRO A 134 59.68 15.76 16.49
CA PRO A 134 58.49 15.26 17.17
C PRO A 134 57.25 16.02 16.72
N ILE A 135 56.15 15.29 16.49
CA ILE A 135 54.82 15.87 16.26
C ILE A 135 53.98 15.76 17.54
N LYS A 136 52.77 16.33 17.54
CA LYS A 136 51.84 16.19 18.66
C LYS A 136 50.68 15.28 18.29
N TYR A 137 50.08 14.65 19.29
CA TYR A 137 48.87 13.88 19.05
C TYR A 137 47.76 14.81 18.55
N GLY A 138 47.08 14.39 17.48
CA GLY A 138 46.07 15.19 16.79
C GLY A 138 46.51 15.72 15.43
N ASN A 139 47.81 15.70 15.11
CA ASN A 139 48.30 16.05 13.78
C ASN A 139 47.90 14.98 12.73
N LYS A 140 47.56 15.44 11.51
CA LYS A 140 47.34 14.59 10.33
C LYS A 140 48.67 13.97 9.91
N VAL A 141 48.64 12.69 9.56
CA VAL A 141 49.84 11.96 9.13
C VAL A 141 49.50 11.13 7.90
N TYR A 142 50.40 11.09 6.94
CA TYR A 142 50.37 10.18 5.81
C TYR A 142 51.57 9.25 5.93
N LEU A 143 51.38 8.01 5.53
CA LEU A 143 52.46 7.06 5.41
C LEU A 143 52.62 6.70 3.94
N TRP A 144 53.76 7.08 3.38
CA TRP A 144 54.10 6.82 1.99
C TRP A 144 55.18 5.75 1.92
N LEU A 145 55.00 4.79 1.01
CA LEU A 145 55.92 3.70 0.75
C LEU A 145 56.33 3.72 -0.72
N ASP A 146 57.64 3.61 -0.95
CA ASP A 146 58.25 3.29 -2.24
C ASP A 146 58.58 1.80 -2.25
N THR A 147 58.09 1.08 -3.23
CA THR A 147 58.08 -0.38 -3.25
C THR A 147 58.61 -0.94 -4.56
N GLU A 148 59.19 -2.13 -4.48
CA GLU A 148 59.55 -2.96 -5.64
C GLU A 148 58.83 -4.31 -5.54
N GLY A 149 58.43 -4.89 -6.68
CA GLY A 149 57.81 -6.22 -6.71
C GLY A 149 56.38 -6.31 -6.17
N LEU A 150 55.75 -5.17 -5.84
CA LEU A 150 54.40 -5.10 -5.27
C LEU A 150 53.41 -4.32 -6.13
N ASN A 151 53.85 -3.78 -7.27
CA ASN A 151 53.04 -2.90 -8.11
C ASN A 151 51.75 -3.58 -8.57
N GLY A 152 50.63 -2.85 -8.45
CA GLY A 152 49.27 -3.29 -8.75
C GLY A 152 48.73 -4.43 -7.87
N GLY A 153 49.47 -4.81 -6.83
CA GLY A 153 48.98 -5.61 -5.72
C GLY A 153 48.34 -4.75 -4.64
N THR A 154 48.13 -5.36 -3.48
CA THR A 154 47.77 -4.65 -2.26
C THR A 154 48.75 -4.98 -1.15
N VAL A 155 48.90 -4.03 -0.22
CA VAL A 155 49.69 -4.18 1.00
C VAL A 155 48.82 -3.90 2.22
N SER A 156 49.16 -4.54 3.33
CA SER A 156 48.60 -4.27 4.65
C SER A 156 49.67 -3.67 5.53
N ILE A 157 49.33 -2.57 6.21
CA ILE A 157 50.25 -1.86 7.10
C ILE A 157 49.77 -2.05 8.53
N GLU A 158 50.67 -2.46 9.41
CA GLU A 158 50.48 -2.56 10.85
C GLU A 158 51.40 -1.55 11.55
N ILE A 159 50.86 -0.79 12.49
CA ILE A 159 51.55 0.30 13.18
C ILE A 159 51.74 -0.09 14.63
N TYR A 160 52.98 -0.10 15.08
CA TYR A 160 53.36 -0.52 16.42
C TYR A 160 53.91 0.65 17.23
N SER A 161 53.60 0.68 18.52
CA SER A 161 54.23 1.58 19.49
C SER A 161 55.30 0.86 20.26
N ARG A 162 56.48 1.49 20.33
CA ARG A 162 57.63 0.94 21.04
C ARG A 162 57.47 1.05 22.54
N GLN A 163 57.60 -0.04 23.28
CA GLN A 163 57.47 -0.05 24.73
C GLN A 163 58.44 -1.02 25.43
N LEU A 164 58.40 -1.06 26.76
CA LEU A 164 59.17 -2.02 27.55
C LEU A 164 58.45 -3.38 27.51
N GLY A 165 59.09 -4.39 26.91
CA GLY A 165 58.50 -5.72 26.70
C GLY A 165 58.14 -5.93 25.23
N TYR A 166 56.90 -6.34 24.95
CA TYR A 166 56.40 -6.54 23.59
C TYR A 166 55.82 -5.24 23.04
N ASP A 167 56.27 -4.82 21.86
CA ASP A 167 55.75 -3.64 21.18
C ASP A 167 54.27 -3.82 20.81
N GLN A 168 53.47 -2.77 21.05
CA GLN A 168 52.02 -2.87 21.00
C GLN A 168 51.49 -2.48 19.63
N LEU A 169 50.62 -3.30 19.02
CA LEU A 169 49.89 -2.92 17.82
C LEU A 169 48.86 -1.83 18.13
N ILE A 170 48.99 -0.68 17.48
CA ILE A 170 48.17 0.51 17.71
C ILE A 170 47.10 0.67 16.65
N GLY A 171 47.41 0.32 15.41
CA GLY A 171 46.51 0.50 14.29
C GLY A 171 47.10 -0.06 13.02
N GLY A 172 46.41 0.14 11.92
CA GLY A 172 46.83 -0.37 10.63
C GLY A 172 45.69 -0.30 9.62
N LYS A 173 46.02 -0.55 8.36
CA LYS A 173 45.05 -0.62 7.27
C LYS A 173 45.43 -1.74 6.32
N GLN A 174 44.44 -2.52 5.94
CA GLN A 174 44.58 -3.59 4.96
C GLN A 174 44.17 -3.10 3.56
N ASN A 175 44.56 -3.85 2.54
CA ASN A 175 44.16 -3.65 1.14
C ASN A 175 44.53 -2.27 0.57
N ILE A 176 45.66 -1.71 0.98
CA ILE A 176 46.20 -0.47 0.39
C ILE A 176 46.75 -0.82 -0.98
N ARG A 177 46.22 -0.22 -2.05
CA ARG A 177 46.68 -0.48 -3.42
C ARG A 177 48.06 0.13 -3.63
N VAL A 178 48.92 -0.61 -4.33
CA VAL A 178 50.21 -0.13 -4.80
C VAL A 178 50.06 0.28 -6.27
N VAL A 179 50.32 1.54 -6.58
CA VAL A 179 50.19 2.08 -7.95
C VAL A 179 51.52 2.71 -8.34
N ASN A 180 52.05 2.33 -9.50
CA ASN A 180 53.38 2.74 -9.98
C ASN A 180 54.49 2.49 -8.95
N GLY A 181 54.37 1.41 -8.18
CA GLY A 181 55.30 1.06 -7.12
C GLY A 181 55.19 1.92 -5.86
N GLU A 182 54.15 2.73 -5.71
CA GLU A 182 53.93 3.56 -4.52
C GLU A 182 52.64 3.20 -3.79
N ALA A 183 52.67 3.28 -2.46
CA ALA A 183 51.49 3.11 -1.62
C ALA A 183 51.37 4.29 -0.65
N LEU A 184 50.19 4.91 -0.60
CA LEU A 184 49.91 6.03 0.29
C LEU A 184 48.75 5.66 1.23
N TYR A 185 49.02 5.76 2.53
CA TYR A 185 48.04 5.53 3.58
C TYR A 185 47.82 6.81 4.40
N PHE A 186 46.62 7.39 4.29
CA PHE A 186 46.22 8.49 5.15
C PHE A 186 45.83 8.01 6.56
N ILE A 187 46.55 8.52 7.54
CA ILE A 187 46.36 8.29 8.97
C ILE A 187 45.76 9.57 9.55
N GLY A 188 44.43 9.60 9.57
CA GLY A 188 43.65 10.82 9.83
C GLY A 188 44.01 11.53 11.14
N ASN A 189 43.64 10.95 12.28
CA ASN A 189 43.88 11.56 13.58
C ASN A 189 44.62 10.57 14.51
N THR A 190 45.84 10.94 14.90
CA THR A 190 46.67 10.14 15.82
C THR A 190 46.16 10.13 17.27
N ASN A 191 45.12 10.90 17.63
CA ASN A 191 44.51 10.89 18.97
C ASN A 191 44.07 9.50 19.42
N GLU A 192 43.55 8.68 18.52
CA GLU A 192 43.12 7.31 18.85
C GLU A 192 44.28 6.41 19.23
N TRP A 193 45.49 6.73 18.76
CA TRP A 193 46.70 6.00 19.13
C TRP A 193 47.06 6.28 20.57
N MET A 194 46.77 7.51 21.04
CA MET A 194 47.03 7.89 22.43
C MET A 194 46.32 6.93 23.38
N ALA A 195 45.03 6.64 23.17
CA ALA A 195 44.26 5.76 24.04
C ALA A 195 44.76 4.30 24.08
N LYS A 196 45.48 3.86 23.04
CA LYS A 196 45.97 2.48 22.92
C LYS A 196 47.36 2.29 23.50
N VAL A 197 48.17 3.34 23.65
CA VAL A 197 49.51 3.23 24.24
C VAL A 197 49.40 2.88 25.73
N SER A 198 49.86 1.69 26.10
CA SER A 198 49.79 1.20 27.48
C SER A 198 51.00 1.62 28.34
N SER A 199 52.17 1.82 27.75
CA SER A 199 53.40 2.23 28.44
C SER A 199 53.99 3.52 27.85
N TRP A 200 53.78 4.63 28.54
CA TRP A 200 54.11 5.98 28.08
C TRP A 200 55.58 6.38 28.21
N ARG A 201 56.08 7.09 27.19
CA ARG A 201 57.31 7.89 27.20
C ARG A 201 56.99 9.37 26.95
N ASP A 202 57.94 10.26 27.25
CA ASP A 202 57.78 11.69 26.95
C ASP A 202 57.66 11.92 25.43
N GLN A 203 58.40 11.14 24.65
CA GLN A 203 58.24 10.99 23.20
C GLN A 203 57.95 9.54 22.87
N GLN A 204 56.71 9.27 22.46
CA GLN A 204 56.30 7.94 22.08
C GLN A 204 56.78 7.64 20.65
N GLU A 205 57.45 6.51 20.46
CA GLU A 205 58.03 6.09 19.18
C GLU A 205 57.12 5.08 18.48
N PHE A 206 56.85 5.30 17.19
CA PHE A 206 56.02 4.42 16.35
C PHE A 206 56.79 3.96 15.12
N TYR A 207 56.51 2.74 14.69
CA TYR A 207 57.06 2.14 13.47
C TYR A 207 55.98 1.31 12.79
N ILE A 208 56.28 0.78 11.60
CA ILE A 208 55.36 -0.08 10.87
C ILE A 208 55.96 -1.44 10.52
N GLN A 209 55.10 -2.43 10.31
CA GLN A 209 55.39 -3.62 9.52
C GLN A 209 54.45 -3.63 8.32
N VAL A 210 54.95 -4.10 7.18
CA VAL A 210 54.19 -4.18 5.93
C VAL A 210 54.05 -5.63 5.51
N LYS A 211 52.83 -6.04 5.17
CA LYS A 211 52.51 -7.37 4.64
C LYS A 211 52.03 -7.26 3.20
N ASP A 212 52.42 -8.19 2.35
CA ASP A 212 51.91 -8.30 0.98
C ASP A 212 50.45 -8.79 0.96
N GLY A 213 49.85 -8.88 -0.23
CA GLY A 213 48.47 -9.37 -0.40
C GLY A 213 48.27 -10.84 -0.02
N GLY A 214 49.36 -11.62 0.13
CA GLY A 214 49.35 -12.98 0.66
C GLY A 214 49.51 -13.05 2.19
N GLY A 215 49.73 -11.92 2.85
CA GLY A 215 49.95 -11.82 4.29
C GLY A 215 51.40 -12.02 4.74
N ASN A 216 52.36 -12.14 3.82
CA ASN A 216 53.77 -12.30 4.15
C ASN A 216 54.43 -10.95 4.46
N LEU A 217 55.35 -10.92 5.41
CA LEU A 217 56.12 -9.70 5.72
C LEU A 217 57.01 -9.30 4.55
N VAL A 218 57.00 -8.00 4.23
CA VAL A 218 57.85 -7.40 3.21
C VAL A 218 59.06 -6.77 3.90
N PHE A 219 60.26 -7.15 3.46
CA PHE A 219 61.52 -6.68 4.02
C PHE A 219 62.09 -5.50 3.21
N ASP A 220 63.04 -4.77 3.79
CA ASP A 220 63.83 -3.76 3.07
C ASP A 220 65.13 -4.37 2.49
N GLU A 221 65.98 -3.53 1.91
CA GLU A 221 67.27 -3.96 1.33
C GLU A 221 68.29 -4.49 2.36
N HIS A 222 68.03 -4.30 3.65
CA HIS A 222 68.87 -4.76 4.75
C HIS A 222 68.28 -6.00 5.45
N ASP A 223 67.28 -6.64 4.84
CA ASP A 223 66.50 -7.75 5.40
C ASP A 223 65.83 -7.39 6.75
N ASP A 224 65.38 -6.14 6.92
CA ASP A 224 64.60 -5.69 8.08
C ASP A 224 63.10 -5.66 7.74
N ASP A 225 62.27 -6.25 8.60
CA ASP A 225 60.80 -6.26 8.47
C ASP A 225 60.12 -5.04 9.10
N VAL A 226 60.92 -4.18 9.75
CA VAL A 226 60.46 -3.00 10.46
C VAL A 226 60.81 -1.72 9.71
N HIS A 227 59.77 -1.03 9.25
CA HIS A 227 59.89 0.16 8.40
C HIS A 227 59.49 1.44 9.13
N ALA A 228 59.77 2.57 8.50
CA ALA A 228 59.36 3.90 8.96
C ALA A 228 59.75 4.22 10.42
N ARG A 229 60.86 3.67 10.92
CA ARG A 229 61.37 3.92 12.29
C ARG A 229 62.01 5.31 12.40
N TYR A 230 61.73 6.12 13.42
CA TYR A 230 60.50 6.15 14.22
C TYR A 230 59.78 7.46 13.96
N LEU A 231 58.45 7.43 13.88
CA LEU A 231 57.64 8.62 14.11
C LEU A 231 57.61 8.90 15.60
N ARG A 232 58.00 10.11 16.02
CA ARG A 232 58.00 10.53 17.42
C ARG A 232 56.84 11.46 17.68
N ILE A 233 56.04 11.14 18.69
CA ILE A 233 54.91 11.97 19.10
C ILE A 233 55.08 12.35 20.56
N ASP A 234 55.08 13.66 20.86
CA ASP A 234 55.15 14.18 22.21
C ASP A 234 53.89 13.78 23.00
N LYS A 235 54.02 13.55 24.31
CA LYS A 235 52.89 13.32 25.24
C LYS A 235 52.06 14.60 25.50
N GLU A 236 51.84 15.39 24.47
CA GLU A 236 51.03 16.60 24.46
C GLU A 236 50.08 16.56 23.26
N MET A 237 48.85 17.03 23.46
CA MET A 237 47.94 17.28 22.35
C MET A 237 48.31 18.57 21.63
N ALA A 238 48.18 18.60 20.30
CA ALA A 238 48.30 19.84 19.55
C ALA A 238 47.28 20.87 20.08
N ARG A 239 47.71 22.12 20.35
CA ARG A 239 46.77 23.21 20.69
C ARG A 239 45.86 23.42 19.48
N ASN A 240 44.55 23.46 19.71
CA ASN A 240 43.51 23.61 18.70
C ASN A 240 43.74 24.85 17.82
N VAL A 241 44.47 24.68 16.72
CA VAL A 241 44.25 25.44 15.50
C VAL A 241 43.23 24.63 14.72
N ALA A 242 41.99 25.08 14.70
CA ALA A 242 40.97 24.49 13.88
C ALA A 242 41.27 24.82 12.41
N GLU A 243 41.95 23.92 11.73
CA GLU A 243 41.85 23.80 10.27
C GLU A 243 40.76 22.76 9.94
N PRO A 244 39.94 23.00 8.90
CA PRO A 244 38.77 22.19 8.62
C PRO A 244 39.14 20.72 8.40
N SER A 245 38.30 19.85 8.95
CA SER A 245 38.43 18.40 8.81
C SER A 245 38.34 18.00 7.34
N THR A 246 39.34 17.27 6.84
CA THR A 246 39.26 16.53 5.57
C THR A 246 38.90 15.05 5.78
N ASN A 247 38.40 14.71 6.98
CA ASN A 247 37.75 13.43 7.24
C ASN A 247 36.55 13.69 8.13
N ILE A 248 35.37 13.80 7.51
CA ILE A 248 34.11 13.58 8.18
C ILE A 248 33.65 12.18 7.81
N THR A 249 33.96 11.20 8.67
CA THR A 249 32.91 10.25 9.04
C THR A 249 32.33 10.77 10.37
N PRO A 250 31.21 11.51 10.36
CA PRO A 250 30.63 12.02 11.60
C PRO A 250 29.88 10.92 12.35
N THR A 251 30.12 10.81 13.65
CA THR A 251 29.17 10.24 14.62
C THR A 251 29.18 11.16 15.86
N LYS A 252 28.12 11.86 16.31
CA LYS A 252 26.74 12.11 15.89
C LYS A 252 26.26 13.38 16.63
N ILE A 253 26.15 14.55 15.97
CA ILE A 253 25.06 15.55 16.15
C ILE A 253 24.89 16.27 14.81
N TYR A 254 24.64 15.49 13.77
CA TYR A 254 23.27 15.32 13.36
C TYR A 254 23.02 13.82 13.65
N GLN A 255 22.00 13.47 14.45
CA GLN A 255 21.08 12.55 13.80
C GLN A 255 20.75 13.32 12.53
N PRO A 256 20.94 12.81 11.30
CA PRO A 256 19.94 13.22 10.34
C PRO A 256 18.66 12.94 11.13
N GLU A 257 17.87 13.98 11.38
CA GLU A 257 16.46 13.68 11.41
C GLU A 257 16.27 12.68 10.27
N VAL A 258 15.57 11.61 10.55
CA VAL A 258 14.99 10.84 9.46
C VAL A 258 14.48 11.90 8.45
N ASN A 259 15.20 12.12 7.33
CA ASN A 259 15.34 13.38 6.54
C ASN A 259 16.60 14.26 6.74
N ALA A 260 17.77 13.83 6.25
CA ALA A 260 18.64 14.79 5.55
C ALA A 260 17.99 14.98 4.16
N GLU A 261 17.47 16.17 3.86
CA GLU A 261 16.83 16.43 2.56
C GLU A 261 17.81 16.08 1.43
N ARG A 262 17.55 14.99 0.72
CA ARG A 262 18.32 14.58 -0.47
C ARG A 262 18.36 15.72 -1.48
N PHE A 263 19.53 16.07 -2.00
CA PHE A 263 19.68 17.08 -3.02
C PHE A 263 19.48 16.45 -4.41
N GLU A 264 18.24 16.03 -4.66
CA GLU A 264 17.76 15.57 -5.96
C GLU A 264 16.71 16.58 -6.43
N PRO A 265 17.10 17.62 -7.19
CA PRO A 265 16.18 18.70 -7.61
C PRO A 265 15.09 18.16 -8.56
N CYS A 266 15.39 17.11 -9.32
CA CYS A 266 14.36 16.33 -9.99
C CYS A 266 13.60 15.45 -8.98
N LYS A 267 12.52 16.01 -8.42
CA LYS A 267 11.67 15.42 -7.36
C LYS A 267 10.23 15.91 -7.44
N PHE A 268 9.37 15.29 -6.64
CA PHE A 268 8.07 15.83 -6.23
C PHE A 268 7.94 15.72 -4.72
N GLU A 269 7.22 16.65 -4.08
CA GLU A 269 7.08 16.68 -2.61
C GLU A 269 5.84 15.93 -2.14
N GLU A 270 4.74 15.99 -2.87
CA GLU A 270 3.48 15.37 -2.45
C GLU A 270 2.63 15.00 -3.67
N ILE A 271 1.89 13.89 -3.56
CA ILE A 271 0.86 13.52 -4.52
C ILE A 271 -0.47 13.43 -3.79
N GLN A 272 -1.48 14.12 -4.29
CA GLN A 272 -2.82 14.14 -3.74
C GLN A 272 -3.82 13.62 -4.78
N ILE A 273 -4.85 12.92 -4.30
CA ILE A 273 -5.97 12.49 -5.12
C ILE A 273 -7.24 13.10 -4.55
N THR A 274 -7.97 13.82 -5.40
CA THR A 274 -9.26 14.44 -5.07
C THR A 274 -10.38 13.63 -5.70
N ILE A 275 -11.26 13.10 -4.84
CA ILE A 275 -12.45 12.36 -5.27
C ILE A 275 -13.68 13.25 -4.99
N PRO A 276 -14.46 13.64 -6.01
CA PRO A 276 -15.69 14.37 -5.76
C PRO A 276 -16.73 13.44 -5.10
N VAL A 277 -17.26 13.86 -3.96
CA VAL A 277 -18.32 13.16 -3.23
C VAL A 277 -19.54 14.05 -3.18
N VAL A 278 -20.64 13.62 -3.80
CA VAL A 278 -21.93 14.31 -3.72
C VAL A 278 -22.69 13.79 -2.50
N LYS A 279 -22.92 14.65 -1.50
CA LYS A 279 -23.82 14.40 -0.37
C LYS A 279 -24.88 15.48 -0.32
N ASP A 280 -26.15 15.09 -0.25
CA ASP A 280 -27.30 16.00 -0.12
C ASP A 280 -27.34 17.12 -1.19
N GLY A 281 -26.94 16.79 -2.43
CA GLY A 281 -26.89 17.74 -3.54
C GLY A 281 -25.70 18.73 -3.50
N LYS A 282 -24.78 18.60 -2.54
CA LYS A 282 -23.52 19.36 -2.46
C LYS A 282 -22.32 18.47 -2.74
N THR A 283 -21.46 18.90 -3.66
CA THR A 283 -20.18 18.23 -3.95
C THR A 283 -19.14 18.66 -2.92
N THR A 284 -18.57 17.70 -2.22
CA THR A 284 -17.40 17.84 -1.34
C THR A 284 -16.17 17.30 -2.06
N THR A 285 -15.03 17.96 -1.90
CA THR A 285 -13.78 17.67 -2.62
C THR A 285 -12.62 17.71 -1.63
N ASP A 286 -12.58 16.72 -0.73
CA ASP A 286 -11.44 16.59 0.17
C ASP A 286 -10.28 15.94 -0.59
N ALA A 287 -9.15 16.64 -0.66
CA ALA A 287 -7.93 16.10 -1.25
C ALA A 287 -7.28 15.09 -0.28
N ILE A 288 -7.04 13.88 -0.75
CA ILE A 288 -6.42 12.82 0.05
C ILE A 288 -4.93 12.75 -0.32
N PRO A 289 -4.02 13.09 0.61
CA PRO A 289 -2.58 12.91 0.40
C PRO A 289 -2.23 11.41 0.32
N VAL A 290 -1.65 11.00 -0.81
CA VAL A 290 -1.31 9.60 -1.11
C VAL A 290 0.18 9.34 -0.90
N PHE A 291 1.02 10.31 -1.22
CA PHE A 291 2.46 10.25 -1.04
C PHE A 291 2.96 11.57 -0.49
N LYS A 292 3.94 11.54 0.42
CA LYS A 292 4.68 12.71 0.90
C LYS A 292 6.18 12.44 0.94
N ASP A 293 6.97 13.47 0.67
CA ASP A 293 8.42 13.44 0.76
C ASP A 293 8.87 12.92 2.13
N GLY A 294 9.92 12.10 2.15
CA GLY A 294 10.42 11.44 3.36
C GLY A 294 9.59 10.23 3.83
N GLN A 295 8.50 9.87 3.15
CA GLN A 295 7.77 8.62 3.46
C GLN A 295 8.63 7.39 3.13
N ILE A 296 8.73 6.46 4.08
CA ILE A 296 9.40 5.17 3.86
C ILE A 296 8.55 4.35 2.88
N LEU A 297 9.10 4.07 1.71
CA LEU A 297 8.47 3.21 0.70
C LEU A 297 8.75 1.74 1.00
N GLU A 298 7.74 0.88 0.81
CA GLU A 298 7.87 -0.56 1.03
C GLU A 298 8.70 -1.20 -0.10
N ASN A 299 9.65 -2.08 0.27
CA ASN A 299 10.55 -2.81 -0.64
C ASN A 299 11.17 -1.92 -1.74
N PRO A 300 12.08 -0.99 -1.38
CA PRO A 300 12.85 -0.25 -2.38
C PRO A 300 13.58 -1.24 -3.29
N SER A 301 13.24 -1.22 -4.57
CA SER A 301 13.93 -1.99 -5.59
C SER A 301 15.16 -1.19 -6.01
N THR A 302 16.33 -1.68 -5.67
CA THR A 302 17.60 -1.09 -6.11
C THR A 302 18.01 -1.73 -7.42
N THR A 303 17.49 -1.24 -8.54
CA THR A 303 18.11 -1.49 -9.85
C THR A 303 19.38 -0.66 -9.93
N THR A 304 20.47 -1.24 -10.41
CA THR A 304 21.67 -0.42 -10.68
C THR A 304 21.44 0.30 -12.00
N GLU A 305 21.53 1.62 -11.98
CA GLU A 305 21.41 2.48 -13.15
C GLU A 305 22.78 3.05 -13.50
N ASP A 306 23.17 2.93 -14.77
CA ASP A 306 24.40 3.51 -15.31
C ASP A 306 24.07 4.87 -15.95
N ILE A 307 24.69 5.92 -15.44
CA ILE A 307 24.54 7.28 -15.94
C ILE A 307 25.83 7.70 -16.61
N THR A 308 25.71 8.38 -17.75
CA THR A 308 26.80 9.12 -18.37
C THR A 308 26.33 10.54 -18.62
N ARG A 309 27.16 11.51 -18.21
CA ARG A 309 26.93 12.94 -18.37
C ARG A 309 28.08 13.60 -19.09
N SER A 310 27.79 14.24 -20.21
CA SER A 310 28.79 14.92 -21.04
C SER A 310 28.95 16.39 -20.64
N VAL A 311 30.19 16.85 -20.51
CA VAL A 311 30.56 18.26 -20.26
C VAL A 311 31.44 18.75 -21.39
N LEU A 312 31.09 19.86 -22.04
CA LEU A 312 31.81 20.39 -23.21
C LEU A 312 32.88 21.41 -22.81
N PHE A 313 33.94 21.50 -23.63
CA PHE A 313 35.09 22.38 -23.43
C PHE A 313 35.38 23.24 -24.66
N ASP A 314 35.97 24.40 -24.40
CA ASP A 314 36.42 25.32 -25.44
C ASP A 314 37.64 24.77 -26.22
N PHE A 315 37.89 25.36 -27.38
CA PHE A 315 39.01 24.94 -28.25
C PHE A 315 40.36 25.13 -27.56
N ASN A 316 41.20 24.08 -27.56
CA ASN A 316 42.52 24.08 -26.94
C ASN A 316 42.53 24.55 -25.46
N ASP A 317 41.43 24.29 -24.75
CA ASP A 317 41.25 24.69 -23.36
C ASP A 317 40.80 23.49 -22.52
N ALA A 318 41.27 23.43 -21.28
CA ALA A 318 40.92 22.46 -20.26
C ALA A 318 40.20 23.08 -19.05
N SER A 319 39.99 24.39 -19.05
CA SER A 319 39.24 25.09 -18.00
C SER A 319 37.74 24.83 -18.12
N ILE A 320 37.08 24.74 -16.96
CA ILE A 320 35.62 24.59 -16.86
C ILE A 320 35.00 25.97 -17.08
N ASN A 321 34.25 26.13 -18.16
CA ASN A 321 33.52 27.37 -18.44
C ASN A 321 32.18 27.42 -17.67
N PRO A 322 31.48 28.57 -17.59
CA PRO A 322 30.27 28.69 -16.79
C PRO A 322 29.14 27.71 -17.14
N ALA A 323 28.97 27.37 -18.42
CA ALA A 323 27.96 26.41 -18.85
C ALA A 323 28.30 24.98 -18.41
N ALA A 324 29.59 24.63 -18.43
CA ALA A 324 30.10 23.38 -17.88
C ALA A 324 29.98 23.35 -16.35
N GLU A 325 30.23 24.48 -15.68
CA GLU A 325 30.17 24.66 -14.22
C GLU A 325 28.79 24.29 -13.65
N ASP A 326 27.70 24.74 -14.28
CA ASP A 326 26.33 24.37 -13.85
C ASP A 326 26.10 22.85 -13.90
N ILE A 327 26.56 22.19 -14.97
CA ILE A 327 26.41 20.74 -15.17
C ILE A 327 27.26 19.98 -14.14
N VAL A 328 28.53 20.37 -13.95
CA VAL A 328 29.41 19.68 -12.99
C VAL A 328 28.95 19.90 -11.55
N ASN A 329 28.42 21.07 -11.19
CA ASN A 329 27.83 21.31 -9.87
C ASN A 329 26.61 20.41 -9.60
N ASN A 330 25.74 20.25 -10.60
CA ASN A 330 24.57 19.36 -10.48
C ASN A 330 24.99 17.91 -10.24
N VAL A 331 25.94 17.40 -11.04
CA VAL A 331 26.46 16.04 -10.91
C VAL A 331 27.19 15.84 -9.57
N LEU A 332 27.98 16.83 -9.14
CA LEU A 332 28.67 16.83 -7.85
C LEU A 332 27.69 16.69 -6.67
N GLY A 333 26.62 17.49 -6.65
CA GLY A 333 25.60 17.43 -5.60
C GLY A 333 25.01 16.02 -5.46
N PHE A 334 24.66 15.40 -6.58
CA PHE A 334 24.16 14.02 -6.61
C PHE A 334 25.18 12.99 -6.07
N LEU A 335 26.45 13.12 -6.44
CA LEU A 335 27.51 12.17 -6.07
C LEU A 335 27.95 12.29 -4.60
N LEU A 336 27.77 13.45 -3.97
CA LEU A 336 27.99 13.67 -2.54
C LEU A 336 26.96 12.91 -1.68
N ASP A 337 25.73 12.80 -2.18
CA ASP A 337 24.65 12.03 -1.56
C ASP A 337 24.80 10.52 -1.79
N ASN A 338 25.46 10.11 -2.88
CA ASN A 338 25.67 8.71 -3.26
C ASN A 338 27.11 8.25 -3.00
N ARG A 339 27.49 8.16 -1.72
CA ARG A 339 28.90 7.98 -1.28
C ARG A 339 29.61 6.67 -1.68
N GLY A 340 28.86 5.65 -2.13
CA GLY A 340 29.40 4.33 -2.48
C GLY A 340 29.78 4.15 -3.96
N THR A 341 29.47 5.12 -4.81
CA THR A 341 29.59 4.97 -6.27
C THR A 341 31.00 5.32 -6.76
N GLN A 342 31.54 4.50 -7.67
CA GLN A 342 32.75 4.79 -8.43
C GLN A 342 32.41 5.67 -9.65
N ILE A 343 33.23 6.68 -9.89
CA ILE A 343 33.04 7.69 -10.95
C ILE A 343 34.17 7.51 -11.95
N THR A 344 33.84 7.46 -13.24
CA THR A 344 34.79 7.42 -14.34
C THR A 344 34.62 8.67 -15.19
N MET A 345 35.69 9.43 -15.37
CA MET A 345 35.75 10.61 -16.22
C MET A 345 36.63 10.29 -17.42
N LYS A 346 36.06 10.43 -18.62
CA LYS A 346 36.75 10.21 -19.89
C LYS A 346 36.80 11.51 -20.66
N GLY A 347 37.97 12.12 -20.69
CA GLY A 347 38.24 13.32 -21.46
C GLY A 347 38.60 12.99 -22.90
N TYR A 348 38.15 13.85 -23.81
CA TYR A 348 38.37 13.74 -25.24
C TYR A 348 38.79 15.07 -25.85
N ALA A 349 39.49 14.98 -26.98
CA ALA A 349 39.85 16.08 -27.85
C ALA A 349 39.22 15.93 -29.24
N CYS A 350 39.20 17.00 -30.01
CA CYS A 350 38.86 16.95 -31.43
C CYS A 350 40.11 16.62 -32.26
N ALA A 351 39.94 16.24 -33.53
CA ALA A 351 41.05 15.80 -34.39
C ALA A 351 42.07 16.88 -34.81
N ILE A 352 41.91 18.11 -34.31
CA ILE A 352 42.79 19.23 -34.65
C ILE A 352 43.99 19.25 -33.70
N GLY A 353 45.20 19.22 -34.23
CA GLY A 353 46.44 19.16 -33.48
C GLY A 353 47.09 17.77 -33.43
N SER A 354 48.33 17.71 -32.95
CA SER A 354 49.06 16.44 -32.82
C SER A 354 48.47 15.55 -31.73
N ILE A 355 48.60 14.24 -31.93
CA ILE A 355 48.10 13.20 -31.00
C ILE A 355 48.64 13.40 -29.58
N GLU A 356 49.92 13.77 -29.43
CA GLU A 356 50.53 14.00 -28.12
C GLU A 356 49.87 15.17 -27.38
N ILE A 357 49.62 16.28 -28.08
CA ILE A 357 48.91 17.46 -27.54
C ILE A 357 47.46 17.11 -27.21
N ASN A 358 46.77 16.36 -28.06
CA ASN A 358 45.38 15.96 -27.83
C ASN A 358 45.25 14.98 -26.65
N GLN A 359 46.24 14.13 -26.46
CA GLN A 359 46.32 13.24 -25.30
C GLN A 359 46.52 14.05 -24.00
N GLU A 360 47.46 15.00 -23.97
CA GLU A 360 47.66 15.88 -22.82
C GLU A 360 46.42 16.74 -22.52
N LEU A 361 45.81 17.31 -23.56
CA LEU A 361 44.64 18.18 -23.43
C LEU A 361 43.40 17.43 -22.92
N SER A 362 43.16 16.22 -23.45
CA SER A 362 42.05 15.37 -23.00
C SER A 362 42.24 14.90 -21.55
N GLN A 363 43.47 14.59 -21.14
CA GLN A 363 43.79 14.27 -19.75
C GLN A 363 43.58 15.49 -18.84
N GLY A 364 44.09 16.66 -19.25
CA GLY A 364 43.91 17.91 -18.51
C GLY A 364 42.46 18.29 -18.29
N ARG A 365 41.58 18.06 -19.27
CA ARG A 365 40.12 18.27 -19.11
C ARG A 365 39.50 17.33 -18.08
N SER A 366 39.85 16.05 -18.15
CA SER A 366 39.34 15.03 -17.22
C SER A 366 39.81 15.33 -15.79
N ASP A 367 41.08 15.73 -15.64
CA ASP A 367 41.66 16.13 -14.35
C ASP A 367 41.05 17.43 -13.82
N ALA A 368 40.74 18.41 -14.67
CA ALA A 368 40.05 19.64 -14.24
C ALA A 368 38.67 19.33 -13.62
N VAL A 369 37.88 18.44 -14.22
CA VAL A 369 36.58 18.01 -13.67
C VAL A 369 36.77 17.21 -12.38
N LYS A 370 37.78 16.32 -12.33
CA LYS A 370 38.13 15.57 -11.13
C LYS A 370 38.51 16.50 -9.99
N ASP A 371 39.37 17.48 -10.23
CA ASP A 371 39.83 18.45 -9.23
C ASP A 371 38.67 19.29 -8.73
N PHE A 372 37.78 19.73 -9.63
CA PHE A 372 36.53 20.40 -9.25
C PHE A 372 35.68 19.55 -8.29
N PHE A 373 35.51 18.26 -8.58
CA PHE A 373 34.78 17.32 -7.73
C PHE A 373 35.45 17.08 -6.37
N VAL A 374 36.79 16.94 -6.37
CA VAL A 374 37.57 16.74 -5.14
C VAL A 374 37.52 17.98 -4.24
N GLN A 375 37.66 19.17 -4.84
CA GLN A 375 37.51 20.44 -4.12
C GLN A 375 36.09 20.62 -3.58
N GLY A 376 35.09 20.13 -4.33
CA GLY A 376 33.69 20.04 -3.91
C GLY A 376 33.39 19.02 -2.80
N GLY A 377 34.38 18.25 -2.35
CA GLY A 377 34.26 17.34 -1.21
C GLY A 377 34.10 15.86 -1.57
N LEU A 378 34.20 15.47 -2.85
CA LEU A 378 34.27 14.06 -3.23
C LEU A 378 35.64 13.47 -2.90
N GLU A 379 35.66 12.23 -2.39
CA GLU A 379 36.91 11.51 -2.14
C GLU A 379 37.61 11.17 -3.46
N ALA A 380 38.84 11.63 -3.63
CA ALA A 380 39.62 11.44 -4.87
C ALA A 380 39.76 9.97 -5.29
N GLY A 381 39.81 9.04 -4.32
CA GLY A 381 39.88 7.60 -4.58
C GLY A 381 38.63 7.01 -5.25
N ARG A 382 37.52 7.75 -5.30
CA ARG A 382 36.29 7.35 -5.99
C ARG A 382 36.29 7.71 -7.48
N ILE A 383 37.20 8.57 -7.91
CA ILE A 383 37.20 9.15 -9.26
C ILE A 383 38.39 8.59 -10.06
N ILE A 384 38.07 7.94 -11.17
CA ILE A 384 39.05 7.57 -12.20
C ILE A 384 39.00 8.66 -13.28
N SER A 385 40.10 9.37 -13.50
CA SER A 385 40.25 10.37 -14.56
C SER A 385 41.14 9.81 -15.67
N LEU A 386 40.63 9.80 -16.90
CA LEU A 386 41.33 9.32 -18.09
C LEU A 386 41.22 10.33 -19.23
N GLY A 387 42.33 10.69 -19.84
CA GLY A 387 42.39 11.33 -21.17
C GLY A 387 42.51 10.26 -22.25
N LEU A 388 41.67 10.35 -23.29
CA LEU A 388 41.61 9.34 -24.36
C LEU A 388 42.05 9.87 -25.72
N GLY A 389 42.58 11.09 -25.79
CA GLY A 389 42.99 11.71 -27.05
C GLY A 389 41.80 12.11 -27.92
N GLU A 390 41.94 12.02 -29.23
CA GLU A 390 40.89 12.38 -30.18
C GLU A 390 39.67 11.43 -30.08
N LEU A 391 38.46 11.98 -29.92
CA LEU A 391 37.23 11.17 -29.99
C LEU A 391 37.03 10.60 -31.41
N ASN A 392 37.31 11.41 -32.42
CA ASN A 392 37.12 11.09 -33.84
C ASN A 392 38.44 11.29 -34.60
N ALA A 393 39.42 10.41 -34.39
CA ALA A 393 40.76 10.52 -34.99
C ALA A 393 40.77 10.47 -36.54
N GLU A 394 39.69 10.04 -37.18
CA GLU A 394 39.56 10.00 -38.65
C GLU A 394 39.17 11.35 -39.27
N SER A 395 38.70 12.29 -38.44
CA SER A 395 38.36 13.64 -38.91
C SER A 395 39.65 14.39 -39.29
N PRO A 396 39.65 15.20 -40.35
CA PRO A 396 40.86 15.88 -40.80
C PRO A 396 41.37 16.89 -39.76
N ASP A 397 42.69 16.98 -39.61
CA ASP A 397 43.34 18.07 -38.86
C ASP A 397 43.22 19.37 -39.65
N ASP A 398 42.08 20.05 -39.47
CA ASP A 398 41.74 21.30 -40.14
C ASP A 398 41.20 22.33 -39.15
N ILE A 399 42.07 23.26 -38.77
CA ILE A 399 41.75 24.36 -37.83
C ILE A 399 40.56 25.22 -38.29
N SER A 400 40.25 25.28 -39.60
CA SER A 400 39.11 26.04 -40.10
C SER A 400 37.77 25.43 -39.67
N ARG A 401 37.75 24.13 -39.38
CA ARG A 401 36.59 23.34 -38.93
C ARG A 401 36.43 23.32 -37.41
N LYS A 402 37.23 24.09 -36.67
CA LYS A 402 37.20 24.11 -35.20
C LYS A 402 35.86 24.51 -34.57
N ASN A 403 34.87 24.98 -35.33
CA ASN A 403 33.54 25.32 -34.81
C ASN A 403 32.44 24.41 -35.36
N ASP A 404 32.80 23.41 -36.17
CA ASP A 404 31.84 22.41 -36.66
C ASP A 404 31.30 21.59 -35.46
N PRO A 405 30.01 21.22 -35.44
CA PRO A 405 29.39 20.48 -34.34
C PRO A 405 30.14 19.19 -33.98
N GLU A 406 30.70 18.50 -34.97
CA GLU A 406 31.52 17.30 -34.77
C GLU A 406 32.73 17.55 -33.87
N TYR A 407 33.49 18.63 -34.11
CA TYR A 407 34.69 18.96 -33.34
C TYR A 407 34.32 19.57 -31.99
N VAL A 408 33.22 20.33 -31.90
CA VAL A 408 32.70 20.87 -30.64
C VAL A 408 32.26 19.73 -29.72
N ASN A 409 31.46 18.79 -30.22
CA ASN A 409 30.97 17.63 -29.45
C ASN A 409 32.05 16.60 -29.13
N SER A 410 33.22 16.68 -29.76
CA SER A 410 34.40 15.86 -29.45
C SER A 410 35.26 16.44 -28.32
N ARG A 411 35.15 17.75 -28.05
CA ARG A 411 35.84 18.41 -26.94
C ARG A 411 35.02 18.30 -25.68
N ARG A 412 35.10 17.14 -25.02
CA ARG A 412 34.22 16.86 -23.89
C ARG A 412 34.86 15.96 -22.84
N VAL A 413 34.25 15.93 -21.67
CA VAL A 413 34.47 14.92 -20.64
C VAL A 413 33.16 14.18 -20.40
N ASP A 414 33.19 12.86 -20.54
CA ASP A 414 32.07 11.99 -20.22
C ASP A 414 32.24 11.50 -18.77
N ILE A 415 31.33 11.92 -17.90
CA ILE A 415 31.27 11.57 -16.48
C ILE A 415 30.30 10.39 -16.33
N SER A 416 30.82 9.20 -16.12
CA SER A 416 30.04 7.97 -15.97
C SER A 416 30.06 7.46 -14.53
N PHE A 417 28.92 7.01 -14.04
CA PHE A 417 28.80 6.42 -12.71
C PHE A 417 27.58 5.49 -12.61
N SER A 418 27.67 4.50 -11.73
CA SER A 418 26.57 3.56 -11.45
C SER A 418 26.00 3.82 -10.06
N PHE A 419 24.68 3.96 -9.94
CA PHE A 419 24.05 4.14 -8.64
C PHE A 419 22.82 3.23 -8.51
N ALA A 420 22.37 3.02 -7.28
CA ALA A 420 21.13 2.30 -7.04
C ALA A 420 19.94 3.22 -7.36
N GLY A 421 19.30 3.01 -8.51
CA GLY A 421 18.03 3.60 -8.90
C GLY A 421 17.01 3.52 -7.76
N HIS A 422 16.22 4.57 -7.61
CA HIS A 422 15.19 4.65 -6.58
C HIS A 422 13.88 4.08 -7.11
N GLY A 423 13.91 2.78 -7.38
CA GLY A 423 12.71 1.97 -7.58
C GLY A 423 12.06 1.70 -6.24
N ALA A 424 10.73 1.67 -6.21
CA ALA A 424 9.97 1.30 -5.04
C ALA A 424 8.69 0.61 -5.48
N ASN A 425 8.09 -0.17 -4.58
CA ASN A 425 6.73 -0.62 -4.85
C ASN A 425 5.80 0.60 -5.01
N PRO A 426 4.85 0.54 -5.94
CA PRO A 426 3.85 1.59 -6.09
C PRO A 426 3.08 1.79 -4.79
N VAL A 427 2.79 3.05 -4.44
CA VAL A 427 1.83 3.34 -3.39
C VAL A 427 0.46 2.84 -3.83
N VAL A 428 -0.22 2.07 -2.98
CA VAL A 428 -1.58 1.59 -3.28
C VAL A 428 -2.59 2.60 -2.76
N PHE A 429 -3.45 3.08 -3.66
CA PHE A 429 -4.61 3.90 -3.31
C PHE A 429 -5.88 3.18 -3.72
N GLU A 430 -6.77 2.92 -2.75
CA GLU A 430 -8.04 2.25 -2.96
C GLU A 430 -9.19 3.26 -2.92
N THR A 431 -10.11 3.13 -3.87
CA THR A 431 -11.33 3.93 -3.94
C THR A 431 -12.50 3.14 -4.51
N ILE A 432 -13.66 3.78 -4.58
CA ILE A 432 -14.92 3.21 -5.05
C ILE A 432 -15.40 4.02 -6.27
N ALA A 433 -15.73 3.29 -7.33
CA ALA A 433 -16.23 3.83 -8.59
C ALA A 433 -17.52 3.13 -9.03
N PRO A 434 -18.45 3.86 -9.68
CA PRO A 434 -19.62 3.27 -10.33
C PRO A 434 -19.21 2.55 -11.63
N SER A 435 -20.19 2.04 -12.36
CA SER A 435 -19.98 1.47 -13.70
C SER A 435 -19.76 2.56 -14.76
N SER A 436 -20.23 3.78 -14.50
CA SER A 436 -20.03 4.95 -15.36
C SER A 436 -18.76 5.74 -15.02
N ASP A 437 -18.32 6.61 -15.93
CA ASP A 437 -17.18 7.50 -15.69
C ASP A 437 -17.41 8.37 -14.44
N LYS A 438 -16.51 8.22 -13.47
CA LYS A 438 -16.39 9.10 -12.31
C LYS A 438 -15.09 9.88 -12.44
N MET A 439 -15.19 11.18 -12.71
CA MET A 439 -14.02 12.04 -12.83
C MET A 439 -13.36 12.22 -11.47
N ILE A 440 -12.04 12.02 -11.41
CA ILE A 440 -11.20 12.32 -10.26
C ILE A 440 -10.01 13.16 -10.71
N THR A 441 -9.39 13.86 -9.76
CA THR A 441 -8.21 14.70 -10.03
C THR A 441 -7.02 14.12 -9.28
N LEU A 442 -5.88 14.06 -9.96
CA LEU A 442 -4.58 13.81 -9.35
C LEU A 442 -3.75 15.07 -9.44
N ASP A 443 -3.22 15.50 -8.30
CA ASP A 443 -2.41 16.70 -8.17
C ASP A 443 -1.02 16.31 -7.67
N THR A 444 0.03 16.92 -8.23
CA THR A 444 1.38 16.82 -7.67
C THR A 444 1.83 18.19 -7.16
N ILE A 445 2.50 18.19 -6.02
CA ILE A 445 3.02 19.39 -5.40
C ILE A 445 4.54 19.40 -5.60
N LYS A 446 5.03 20.49 -6.20
CA LYS A 446 6.45 20.72 -6.54
C LYS A 446 7.11 19.59 -7.33
N LEU A 447 6.42 19.06 -8.37
CA LEU A 447 7.09 18.24 -9.38
C LEU A 447 8.00 19.13 -10.23
N ASP A 448 9.29 19.02 -9.98
CA ASP A 448 10.36 19.65 -10.75
C ASP A 448 11.19 18.54 -11.41
N THR A 449 11.47 18.70 -12.70
CA THR A 449 12.30 17.77 -13.48
C THR A 449 13.38 18.48 -14.29
N THR A 450 13.57 19.79 -14.06
CA THR A 450 14.50 20.63 -14.83
C THR A 450 15.95 20.15 -14.70
N ASP A 451 16.34 19.79 -13.49
CA ASP A 451 17.68 19.32 -13.13
C ASP A 451 17.77 17.78 -13.05
N CYS A 452 17.14 17.08 -13.99
CA CYS A 452 17.28 15.63 -14.12
C CYS A 452 18.73 15.28 -14.48
N TYR A 453 19.38 14.31 -13.81
CA TYR A 453 20.76 13.90 -14.12
C TYR A 453 20.87 12.96 -15.34
N ARG A 454 19.76 12.58 -15.97
CA ARG A 454 19.76 11.70 -17.15
C ARG A 454 19.99 12.48 -18.44
N GLU A 455 20.80 11.95 -19.36
CA GLU A 455 21.05 12.56 -20.67
C GLU A 455 20.02 12.10 -21.70
N ASP A 456 19.88 10.79 -21.83
CA ASP A 456 18.80 10.13 -22.55
C ASP A 456 17.63 9.83 -21.60
N ASP A 457 16.40 9.83 -22.15
CA ASP A 457 15.17 9.51 -21.41
C ASP A 457 14.94 10.37 -20.15
N LYS A 458 15.18 11.69 -20.25
CA LYS A 458 14.96 12.66 -19.15
C LYS A 458 13.58 12.52 -18.53
N HIS A 459 13.50 12.69 -17.21
CA HIS A 459 12.21 12.83 -16.54
C HIS A 459 11.50 14.10 -17.00
N GLU A 460 10.21 14.00 -17.24
CA GLU A 460 9.37 15.09 -17.74
C GLU A 460 8.40 15.52 -16.65
N ASN A 461 8.09 16.82 -16.60
CA ASN A 461 7.03 17.35 -15.75
C ASN A 461 5.64 16.94 -16.29
N LYS A 462 5.32 15.65 -16.15
CA LYS A 462 4.21 14.97 -16.81
C LYS A 462 3.62 13.89 -15.90
N ILE A 463 2.29 13.81 -15.85
CA ILE A 463 1.55 12.68 -15.28
C ILE A 463 1.07 11.81 -16.43
N MET A 464 1.24 10.49 -16.31
CA MET A 464 0.68 9.51 -17.26
C MET A 464 -0.08 8.41 -16.52
N ILE A 465 -1.27 8.08 -16.98
CA ILE A 465 -2.15 7.09 -16.34
C ILE A 465 -2.55 6.06 -17.37
N LYS A 466 -2.21 4.79 -17.10
CA LYS A 466 -2.66 3.64 -17.88
C LYS A 466 -3.85 3.00 -17.19
N SER A 467 -5.00 3.00 -17.84
CA SER A 467 -6.20 2.36 -17.33
C SER A 467 -6.21 0.84 -17.59
N PRO A 468 -7.10 0.08 -16.92
CA PRO A 468 -7.19 -1.37 -17.10
C PRO A 468 -7.58 -1.79 -18.52
N ASP A 469 -8.35 -0.94 -19.22
CA ASP A 469 -8.78 -1.11 -20.60
C ASP A 469 -7.79 -0.54 -21.62
N ALA A 470 -6.53 -0.32 -21.20
CA ALA A 470 -5.40 0.15 -22.01
C ALA A 470 -5.54 1.58 -22.59
N ARG A 471 -6.50 2.39 -22.12
CA ARG A 471 -6.50 3.83 -22.39
C ARG A 471 -5.35 4.50 -21.65
N LYS A 472 -4.83 5.57 -22.26
CA LYS A 472 -3.78 6.42 -21.68
C LYS A 472 -4.32 7.83 -21.48
N PHE A 473 -4.14 8.37 -20.29
CA PHE A 473 -4.44 9.77 -19.97
C PHE A 473 -3.12 10.45 -19.60
N GLU A 474 -2.85 11.61 -20.19
CA GLU A 474 -1.59 12.32 -20.02
C GLU A 474 -1.87 13.82 -19.88
N GLY A 475 -1.09 14.51 -19.06
CA GLY A 475 -1.20 15.96 -18.88
C GLY A 475 0.02 16.55 -18.20
N SER A 476 -0.02 17.86 -17.95
CA SER A 476 1.01 18.57 -17.20
C SER A 476 1.22 17.92 -15.84
N GLY A 477 2.45 17.91 -15.35
CA GLY A 477 2.76 17.27 -14.09
C GLY A 477 2.10 17.90 -12.85
N ALA A 478 1.54 19.10 -12.93
CA ALA A 478 0.88 19.77 -11.81
C ALA A 478 -0.49 19.13 -11.43
N SER A 479 -1.34 18.87 -12.42
CA SER A 479 -2.69 18.35 -12.19
C SER A 479 -3.21 17.61 -13.43
N LEU A 480 -3.91 16.50 -13.22
CA LEU A 480 -4.56 15.73 -14.27
C LEU A 480 -5.92 15.21 -13.80
N GLN A 481 -6.96 15.53 -14.55
CA GLN A 481 -8.30 15.00 -14.34
C GLN A 481 -8.56 13.82 -15.28
N PHE A 482 -9.09 12.71 -14.77
CA PHE A 482 -9.35 11.51 -15.56
C PHE A 482 -10.53 10.71 -15.01
N PRO A 483 -11.24 9.94 -15.86
CA PRO A 483 -12.35 9.11 -15.42
C PRO A 483 -11.85 7.76 -14.85
N ILE A 484 -12.46 7.36 -13.73
CA ILE A 484 -12.36 5.99 -13.22
C ILE A 484 -13.70 5.28 -13.30
N GLN A 485 -13.66 3.97 -13.51
CA GLN A 485 -14.80 3.07 -13.56
C GLN A 485 -14.47 1.79 -12.82
N SER A 486 -15.50 1.11 -12.28
CA SER A 486 -15.35 -0.24 -11.75
C SER A 486 -15.38 -1.30 -12.86
N THR A 487 -14.93 -2.50 -12.53
CA THR A 487 -15.03 -3.69 -13.39
C THR A 487 -16.47 -4.24 -13.49
N LEU A 488 -17.40 -3.75 -12.68
CA LEU A 488 -18.79 -4.16 -12.68
C LEU A 488 -19.58 -3.37 -13.74
N SER A 489 -20.13 -4.06 -14.73
CA SER A 489 -21.01 -3.45 -15.74
C SER A 489 -22.35 -2.99 -15.14
N ALA A 490 -22.86 -1.86 -15.62
CA ALA A 490 -24.18 -1.34 -15.25
C ALA A 490 -25.32 -2.31 -15.63
N ALA A 491 -25.16 -3.04 -16.73
CA ALA A 491 -26.18 -3.96 -17.25
C ALA A 491 -26.02 -5.41 -16.74
N ASN A 492 -25.28 -5.63 -15.65
CA ASN A 492 -25.03 -6.98 -15.14
C ASN A 492 -26.33 -7.59 -14.56
N PRO A 493 -26.86 -8.69 -15.14
CA PRO A 493 -28.13 -9.28 -14.70
C PRO A 493 -28.03 -10.05 -13.39
N GLY A 494 -26.82 -10.31 -12.89
CA GLY A 494 -26.59 -11.10 -11.68
C GLY A 494 -25.14 -10.95 -11.18
N PRO A 495 -24.79 -9.83 -10.52
CA PRO A 495 -23.43 -9.49 -10.11
C PRO A 495 -22.92 -10.32 -8.91
N ILE A 496 -23.33 -11.58 -8.77
CA ILE A 496 -23.04 -12.43 -7.60
C ILE A 496 -21.55 -12.71 -7.41
N GLN A 497 -20.74 -12.61 -8.47
CA GLN A 497 -19.28 -12.64 -8.37
C GLN A 497 -18.72 -11.53 -7.46
N TYR A 498 -19.44 -10.42 -7.33
CA TYR A 498 -19.14 -9.28 -6.45
C TYR A 498 -19.87 -9.37 -5.10
N ILE A 499 -20.35 -10.56 -4.70
CA ILE A 499 -20.97 -10.75 -3.37
C ILE A 499 -20.03 -10.28 -2.25
N TRP A 500 -18.72 -10.39 -2.45
CA TRP A 500 -17.74 -9.67 -1.66
C TRP A 500 -17.21 -8.51 -2.51
N PRO A 501 -17.59 -7.25 -2.27
CA PRO A 501 -17.29 -6.15 -3.19
C PRO A 501 -15.80 -5.98 -3.52
N LYS A 502 -14.89 -6.33 -2.59
CA LYS A 502 -13.43 -6.28 -2.76
C LYS A 502 -12.84 -7.50 -3.50
N TRP A 503 -13.61 -8.58 -3.62
CA TRP A 503 -13.11 -9.89 -4.06
C TRP A 503 -14.08 -10.58 -5.01
N ASN A 504 -13.62 -10.81 -6.25
CA ASN A 504 -14.31 -11.67 -7.18
C ASN A 504 -14.04 -13.14 -6.84
N LEU A 505 -15.12 -13.90 -6.64
CA LEU A 505 -15.07 -15.36 -6.53
C LEU A 505 -15.19 -15.97 -7.92
N ILE A 506 -14.10 -16.51 -8.44
CA ILE A 506 -14.07 -17.11 -9.78
C ILE A 506 -13.78 -18.61 -9.65
N LYS A 507 -14.56 -19.43 -10.35
CA LYS A 507 -14.29 -20.86 -10.46
C LYS A 507 -13.27 -21.09 -11.56
N VAL A 508 -12.09 -21.57 -11.20
CA VAL A 508 -11.04 -21.99 -12.14
C VAL A 508 -10.92 -23.50 -12.04
N GLY A 509 -11.57 -24.22 -12.96
CA GLY A 509 -11.73 -25.67 -12.86
C GLY A 509 -12.65 -26.05 -11.70
N THR A 510 -12.16 -26.89 -10.77
CA THR A 510 -12.89 -27.32 -9.57
C THR A 510 -12.60 -26.47 -8.32
N ALA A 511 -11.65 -25.52 -8.39
CA ALA A 511 -11.26 -24.69 -7.27
C ALA A 511 -11.82 -23.26 -7.39
N GLU A 512 -12.36 -22.75 -6.29
CA GLU A 512 -12.71 -21.33 -6.16
C GLU A 512 -11.45 -20.53 -5.83
N ARG A 513 -11.14 -19.54 -6.66
CA ARG A 513 -10.04 -18.59 -6.43
C ARG A 513 -10.60 -17.22 -6.12
N LYS A 514 -9.98 -16.58 -5.13
CA LYS A 514 -10.27 -15.21 -4.72
C LYS A 514 -9.40 -14.26 -5.53
N MET A 515 -10.01 -13.43 -6.36
CA MET A 515 -9.31 -12.41 -7.15
C MET A 515 -9.71 -11.01 -6.67
N ASP A 516 -8.75 -10.08 -6.66
CA ASP A 516 -9.02 -8.66 -6.37
C ASP A 516 -9.99 -8.13 -7.44
N SER A 517 -11.11 -7.54 -7.01
CA SER A 517 -12.16 -7.06 -7.94
C SER A 517 -11.85 -5.69 -8.54
N ALA A 518 -10.80 -5.01 -8.05
CA ALA A 518 -10.46 -3.66 -8.46
C ALA A 518 -10.14 -3.54 -9.96
N ALA A 519 -10.64 -2.46 -10.56
CA ALA A 519 -10.04 -1.89 -11.76
C ALA A 519 -8.73 -1.19 -11.37
N VAL A 520 -7.59 -1.67 -11.87
CA VAL A 520 -6.26 -1.14 -11.53
C VAL A 520 -5.77 -0.14 -12.57
N TYR A 521 -5.63 1.12 -12.15
CA TYR A 521 -5.01 2.20 -12.91
C TYR A 521 -3.56 2.37 -12.46
N LYS A 522 -2.63 2.33 -13.41
CA LYS A 522 -1.20 2.52 -13.15
C LYS A 522 -0.84 3.97 -13.41
N VAL A 523 -0.49 4.70 -12.36
CA VAL A 523 -0.09 6.10 -12.44
C VAL A 523 1.43 6.17 -12.49
N HIS A 524 1.94 6.86 -13.50
CA HIS A 524 3.34 7.06 -13.81
C HIS A 524 3.69 8.53 -13.59
N ILE A 525 4.47 8.78 -12.54
CA ILE A 525 5.05 10.07 -12.16
C ILE A 525 6.48 9.76 -11.78
N HIS A 526 7.44 10.37 -12.46
CA HIS A 526 8.82 9.92 -12.41
C HIS A 526 9.75 11.07 -12.10
N SER A 527 10.68 10.80 -11.20
CA SER A 527 11.72 11.75 -10.81
C SER A 527 13.00 11.00 -10.46
N CYS A 528 14.11 11.71 -10.43
CA CYS A 528 15.39 11.15 -10.00
C CYS A 528 15.32 10.64 -8.56
N ARG A 529 14.57 11.34 -7.70
CA ARG A 529 14.39 11.00 -6.29
C ARG A 529 13.46 9.81 -6.03
N TYR A 530 12.36 9.74 -6.76
CA TYR A 530 11.28 8.77 -6.56
C TYR A 530 10.80 8.19 -7.89
N TYR A 531 10.71 6.85 -7.94
CA TYR A 531 10.25 6.08 -9.09
C TYR A 531 11.05 6.45 -10.36
N SER A 532 12.38 6.34 -10.27
CA SER A 532 13.32 6.76 -11.32
C SER A 532 13.12 5.96 -12.62
N ASP A 533 12.78 4.68 -12.54
CA ASP A 533 12.44 3.86 -13.70
C ASP A 533 11.03 4.20 -14.22
N LYS A 534 10.94 4.58 -15.51
CA LYS A 534 9.66 4.91 -16.18
C LYS A 534 8.71 3.71 -16.32
N ASN A 535 9.21 2.48 -16.12
CA ASN A 535 8.39 1.28 -16.14
C ASN A 535 7.62 1.06 -14.84
N ASP A 536 8.11 1.60 -13.72
CA ASP A 536 7.51 1.43 -12.40
C ASP A 536 6.37 2.43 -12.18
N ALA A 537 5.18 1.95 -11.83
CA ALA A 537 4.11 2.86 -11.45
C ALA A 537 4.44 3.52 -10.11
N ALA A 538 4.22 4.83 -9.99
CA ALA A 538 4.29 5.52 -8.70
C ALA A 538 3.09 5.17 -7.81
N ILE A 539 1.90 5.05 -8.41
CA ILE A 539 0.66 4.72 -7.70
C ILE A 539 -0.09 3.60 -8.44
N LEU A 540 -0.54 2.60 -7.69
CA LEU A 540 -1.58 1.67 -8.12
C LEU A 540 -2.92 2.14 -7.55
N LEU A 541 -3.71 2.81 -8.39
CA LEU A 541 -5.06 3.21 -8.05
C LEU A 541 -6.01 2.05 -8.31
N LYS A 542 -6.63 1.54 -7.25
CA LYS A 542 -7.59 0.45 -7.26
C LYS A 542 -9.01 0.99 -7.12
N ALA A 543 -9.77 0.96 -8.19
CA ALA A 543 -11.18 1.36 -8.21
C ALA A 543 -12.09 0.13 -8.04
N TYR A 544 -12.71 0.02 -6.86
CA TYR A 544 -13.64 -1.04 -6.51
C TYR A 544 -15.08 -0.70 -6.92
N PRO A 545 -15.95 -1.70 -7.16
CA PRO A 545 -17.37 -1.46 -7.42
C PRO A 545 -18.08 -0.87 -6.20
N ASP A 546 -19.01 0.04 -6.46
CA ASP A 546 -19.88 0.69 -5.47
C ASP A 546 -21.10 -0.15 -5.04
N ILE A 547 -21.04 -1.46 -5.30
CA ILE A 547 -22.12 -2.38 -5.02
C ILE A 547 -22.39 -2.51 -3.53
N LYS A 548 -23.67 -2.37 -3.16
CA LYS A 548 -24.20 -2.59 -1.82
C LYS A 548 -25.10 -3.80 -1.85
N TRP A 549 -24.79 -4.76 -1.00
CA TRP A 549 -25.63 -5.93 -0.81
C TRP A 549 -26.49 -5.78 0.42
N ASN A 550 -27.70 -6.32 0.33
CA ASN A 550 -28.68 -6.33 1.38
C ASN A 550 -29.32 -7.73 1.44
N PHE A 551 -29.09 -8.40 2.56
CA PHE A 551 -29.71 -9.68 2.87
C PHE A 551 -30.80 -9.47 3.91
N GLN A 552 -32.02 -9.88 3.58
CA GLN A 552 -33.17 -9.84 4.47
C GLN A 552 -33.64 -11.26 4.77
N LEU A 553 -33.70 -11.56 6.05
CA LEU A 553 -34.34 -12.75 6.60
C LEU A 553 -35.59 -12.28 7.33
N SER A 554 -36.75 -12.66 6.83
CA SER A 554 -38.03 -12.42 7.48
C SER A 554 -38.66 -13.75 7.86
N PHE A 555 -39.32 -13.77 9.01
CA PHE A 555 -40.10 -14.91 9.45
C PHE A 555 -41.39 -14.42 10.07
N ASN A 556 -42.50 -14.87 9.49
CA ASN A 556 -43.84 -14.54 9.92
C ASN A 556 -44.69 -15.81 9.93
N PHE A 557 -45.40 -16.05 11.03
CA PHE A 557 -46.43 -17.08 11.06
C PHE A 557 -47.66 -16.66 10.26
N SER A 558 -48.35 -17.63 9.67
CA SER A 558 -49.63 -17.34 9.00
C SER A 558 -50.80 -17.19 9.99
N HIS A 559 -50.65 -17.72 11.20
CA HIS A 559 -51.66 -17.73 12.25
C HIS A 559 -51.02 -17.57 13.64
N ALA A 560 -51.85 -17.41 14.67
CA ALA A 560 -51.38 -17.34 16.06
C ALA A 560 -50.58 -18.58 16.48
N ALA A 561 -49.54 -18.38 17.29
CA ALA A 561 -48.67 -19.46 17.77
C ALA A 561 -49.42 -20.46 18.66
N ALA A 562 -50.39 -19.99 19.43
CA ALA A 562 -51.28 -20.86 20.18
C ALA A 562 -52.64 -20.16 20.36
N TYR A 563 -53.73 -20.92 20.24
CA TYR A 563 -55.08 -20.39 20.42
C TYR A 563 -55.95 -21.39 21.18
N THR A 564 -56.72 -20.91 22.15
CA THR A 564 -57.78 -21.69 22.78
C THR A 564 -58.97 -20.81 23.15
N HIS A 565 -60.15 -21.42 23.20
CA HIS A 565 -61.38 -20.76 23.62
C HIS A 565 -62.18 -21.72 24.50
N ALA A 566 -63.10 -21.18 25.30
CA ALA A 566 -64.04 -21.99 26.04
C ALA A 566 -65.31 -21.21 26.38
N ASN A 567 -66.40 -21.96 26.58
CA ASN A 567 -67.70 -21.45 27.02
C ASN A 567 -68.19 -20.26 26.20
N LEU A 568 -67.77 -20.12 24.93
CA LEU A 568 -68.33 -19.10 24.05
C LEU A 568 -69.81 -19.44 23.81
N PRO A 569 -70.71 -18.44 23.80
CA PRO A 569 -72.12 -18.68 23.53
C PRO A 569 -72.32 -19.33 22.16
N GLU A 570 -73.16 -20.36 22.09
CA GLU A 570 -73.68 -20.88 20.84
C GLU A 570 -74.90 -20.02 20.47
N TYR A 571 -74.67 -18.89 19.79
CA TYR A 571 -75.78 -18.04 19.35
C TYR A 571 -76.67 -18.81 18.36
N SER A 572 -77.79 -19.33 18.85
CA SER A 572 -78.91 -19.82 18.04
C SER A 572 -80.14 -19.99 18.93
N ARG A 573 -81.34 -19.60 18.46
CA ARG A 573 -82.63 -20.37 18.56
C ARG A 573 -83.87 -19.47 18.42
N SER A 574 -84.44 -19.39 17.20
CA SER A 574 -85.90 -19.50 16.95
C SER A 574 -86.34 -19.25 15.48
N ASN A 575 -85.54 -19.46 14.44
CA ASN A 575 -86.06 -19.72 13.08
C ASN A 575 -84.93 -20.16 12.12
N PRO A 576 -85.13 -21.13 11.20
CA PRO A 576 -84.17 -21.40 10.13
C PRO A 576 -84.45 -20.46 8.96
N MET A 577 -83.77 -19.31 8.87
CA MET A 577 -83.82 -18.49 7.65
C MET A 577 -82.46 -17.91 7.23
N ASP A 578 -82.27 -18.02 5.92
CA ASP A 578 -81.29 -17.46 4.98
C ASP A 578 -79.78 -17.69 5.18
N SER A 579 -79.14 -18.07 4.07
CA SER A 579 -77.71 -18.23 3.84
C SER A 579 -76.87 -17.00 4.23
N ASN A 580 -77.46 -15.82 4.22
CA ASN A 580 -76.81 -14.54 4.55
C ASN A 580 -76.69 -14.26 6.06
N VAL A 581 -77.40 -15.00 6.93
CA VAL A 581 -77.32 -14.91 8.42
C VAL A 581 -76.20 -15.81 8.98
N GLN A 582 -75.50 -16.57 8.13
CA GLN A 582 -74.34 -17.38 8.52
C GLN A 582 -73.13 -16.54 8.99
N THR A 583 -73.17 -15.22 8.79
CA THR A 583 -72.17 -14.22 9.19
C THR A 583 -72.06 -14.01 10.70
N ILE A 584 -73.09 -14.32 11.50
CA ILE A 584 -73.05 -14.15 12.98
C ILE A 584 -72.91 -15.49 13.72
N ARG A 585 -73.14 -16.63 13.04
CA ARG A 585 -72.65 -17.98 13.44
C ARG A 585 -71.10 -18.06 13.50
N ARG A 586 -70.42 -16.94 13.33
CA ARG A 586 -68.99 -16.83 13.05
C ARG A 586 -68.13 -16.91 14.29
N GLU A 587 -68.49 -16.43 15.48
CA GLU A 587 -67.49 -16.37 16.58
C GLU A 587 -67.01 -17.75 17.05
N MET A 588 -67.91 -18.69 17.38
CA MET A 588 -67.49 -20.05 17.73
C MET A 588 -66.89 -20.81 16.53
N ARG A 589 -67.41 -20.64 15.31
CA ARG A 589 -66.84 -21.29 14.11
C ARG A 589 -65.49 -20.69 13.71
N GLN A 590 -65.28 -19.39 13.92
CA GLN A 590 -64.04 -18.67 13.69
C GLN A 590 -63.04 -18.98 14.79
N ALA A 591 -63.46 -19.06 16.05
CA ALA A 591 -62.63 -19.53 17.15
C ALA A 591 -62.21 -20.98 16.94
N GLN A 592 -63.13 -21.85 16.49
CA GLN A 592 -62.83 -23.23 16.12
C GLN A 592 -61.92 -23.30 14.88
N SER A 593 -62.15 -22.45 13.89
CA SER A 593 -61.30 -22.32 12.70
C SER A 593 -59.89 -21.83 13.06
N ARG A 594 -59.76 -20.81 13.92
CA ARG A 594 -58.49 -20.28 14.44
C ARG A 594 -57.76 -21.33 15.30
N ALA A 595 -58.48 -22.08 16.13
CA ALA A 595 -57.94 -23.20 16.89
C ALA A 595 -57.43 -24.32 15.96
N THR A 596 -58.19 -24.65 14.92
CA THR A 596 -57.81 -25.63 13.90
C THR A 596 -56.62 -25.14 13.09
N ALA A 597 -56.61 -23.88 12.66
CA ALA A 597 -55.52 -23.25 11.91
C ALA A 597 -54.23 -23.18 12.73
N SER A 598 -54.30 -22.79 14.00
CA SER A 598 -53.16 -22.83 14.94
C SER A 598 -52.69 -24.27 15.18
N GLY A 599 -53.60 -25.24 15.25
CA GLY A 599 -53.27 -26.67 15.34
C GLY A 599 -52.61 -27.23 14.08
N ILE A 600 -53.04 -26.81 12.89
CA ILE A 600 -52.38 -27.13 11.61
C ILE A 600 -50.99 -26.50 11.58
N GLU A 601 -50.86 -25.22 11.96
CA GLU A 601 -49.57 -24.53 12.06
C GLU A 601 -48.63 -25.27 13.03
N SER A 602 -49.17 -25.85 14.11
CA SER A 602 -48.42 -26.68 15.05
C SER A 602 -47.86 -27.96 14.41
N ARG A 603 -48.66 -28.65 13.59
CA ARG A 603 -48.22 -29.86 12.87
C ARG A 603 -47.19 -29.53 11.79
N ARG A 604 -47.36 -28.39 11.12
CA ARG A 604 -46.39 -27.88 10.14
C ARG A 604 -45.06 -27.51 10.79
N MET A 605 -45.08 -26.92 11.98
CA MET A 605 -43.86 -26.62 12.75
C MET A 605 -43.02 -27.86 13.09
N GLN A 606 -43.65 -29.02 13.22
CA GLN A 606 -42.96 -30.30 13.44
C GLN A 606 -42.40 -30.89 12.13
N ASN A 607 -42.96 -30.52 10.97
CA ASN A 607 -42.54 -30.96 9.64
C ASN A 607 -41.63 -29.90 8.98
N SER A 608 -40.31 -30.08 9.14
CA SER A 608 -39.27 -29.12 8.69
C SER A 608 -39.39 -28.60 7.24
N PRO A 609 -39.87 -29.35 6.22
CA PRO A 609 -39.94 -28.85 4.84
C PRO A 609 -40.99 -27.75 4.60
N GLU A 610 -42.17 -27.85 5.22
CA GLU A 610 -43.23 -26.84 5.05
C GLU A 610 -42.90 -25.53 5.80
N MET A 611 -42.13 -25.61 6.90
CA MET A 611 -41.65 -24.45 7.65
C MET A 611 -40.66 -23.58 6.87
N LEU A 612 -39.89 -24.18 5.95
CA LEU A 612 -38.94 -23.45 5.12
C LEU A 612 -39.64 -22.43 4.22
N SER A 613 -40.87 -22.72 3.79
CA SER A 613 -41.70 -21.79 3.00
C SER A 613 -42.16 -20.54 3.76
N LYS A 614 -42.04 -20.51 5.10
CA LYS A 614 -42.41 -19.36 5.94
C LYS A 614 -41.26 -18.37 6.13
N PHE A 615 -40.04 -18.76 5.79
CA PHE A 615 -38.89 -17.86 5.79
C PHE A 615 -38.86 -17.10 4.47
N GLY A 616 -39.04 -15.78 4.55
CA GLY A 616 -38.75 -14.89 3.44
C GLY A 616 -37.25 -14.64 3.41
N LEU A 617 -36.58 -15.20 2.41
CA LEU A 617 -35.18 -14.91 2.10
C LEU A 617 -35.14 -14.00 0.89
N LYS A 618 -34.52 -12.84 1.06
CA LYS A 618 -34.29 -11.90 -0.02
C LYS A 618 -32.84 -11.45 0.02
N LEU A 619 -32.16 -11.61 -1.11
CA LEU A 619 -30.84 -11.05 -1.34
C LEU A 619 -30.97 -10.07 -2.49
N ASP A 620 -30.75 -8.79 -2.23
CA ASP A 620 -30.72 -7.76 -3.27
C ASP A 620 -29.40 -7.00 -3.26
N ALA A 621 -29.08 -6.43 -4.43
CA ALA A 621 -27.93 -5.56 -4.58
C ALA A 621 -28.32 -4.28 -5.31
N LYS A 622 -27.67 -3.17 -4.94
CA LYS A 622 -27.72 -1.89 -5.65
C LYS A 622 -26.31 -1.45 -6.03
N TRP A 623 -26.12 -0.92 -7.22
CA TRP A 623 -24.83 -0.42 -7.69
C TRP A 623 -25.02 0.70 -8.73
N ASN A 624 -23.90 1.25 -9.19
CA ASN A 624 -23.86 2.36 -10.15
C ASN A 624 -24.65 3.57 -9.64
N GLU A 625 -24.27 4.05 -8.45
CA GLU A 625 -24.88 5.14 -7.69
C GLU A 625 -26.35 4.86 -7.33
N ASP A 626 -26.64 3.63 -6.91
CA ASP A 626 -27.97 3.12 -6.58
C ASP A 626 -28.99 3.18 -7.74
N LYS A 627 -28.55 3.44 -8.99
CA LYS A 627 -29.41 3.48 -10.19
C LYS A 627 -29.80 2.10 -10.70
N GLN A 628 -28.99 1.09 -10.41
CA GLN A 628 -29.26 -0.31 -10.78
C GLN A 628 -29.63 -1.11 -9.55
N ASN A 629 -30.55 -2.08 -9.73
CA ASN A 629 -30.95 -3.00 -8.68
C ASN A 629 -31.15 -4.42 -9.23
N VAL A 630 -30.94 -5.41 -8.38
CA VAL A 630 -31.25 -6.81 -8.69
C VAL A 630 -31.70 -7.51 -7.42
N GLU A 631 -32.68 -8.40 -7.56
CA GLU A 631 -33.09 -9.31 -6.50
C GLU A 631 -32.73 -10.73 -6.94
N ILE A 632 -31.93 -11.41 -6.13
CA ILE A 632 -31.51 -12.80 -6.36
C ILE A 632 -32.34 -13.67 -5.42
N SER A 633 -33.25 -14.44 -6.00
CA SER A 633 -33.98 -15.47 -5.24
C SER A 633 -33.03 -16.61 -4.91
N THR A 634 -32.55 -16.67 -3.67
CA THR A 634 -31.73 -17.77 -3.18
C THR A 634 -32.59 -18.78 -2.43
N GLU A 635 -32.65 -20.02 -2.92
CA GLU A 635 -33.14 -21.16 -2.13
C GLU A 635 -32.08 -21.55 -1.09
N PHE A 636 -32.03 -20.81 0.02
CA PHE A 636 -31.12 -21.10 1.14
C PHE A 636 -31.84 -21.85 2.27
N ALA A 637 -32.55 -22.91 1.89
CA ALA A 637 -33.48 -23.60 2.77
C ALA A 637 -32.78 -24.54 3.78
N GLU A 638 -31.61 -25.12 3.45
CA GLU A 638 -31.05 -26.20 4.27
C GLU A 638 -30.29 -25.72 5.54
N LYS A 639 -29.80 -24.47 5.56
CA LYS A 639 -28.97 -23.95 6.67
C LYS A 639 -29.75 -23.25 7.79
N LEU A 640 -31.07 -23.10 7.66
CA LEU A 640 -31.94 -22.46 8.67
C LEU A 640 -32.38 -23.40 9.82
N ARG A 641 -31.90 -24.65 9.86
CA ARG A 641 -32.30 -25.66 10.87
C ARG A 641 -32.19 -25.19 12.32
N THR A 642 -31.16 -24.41 12.67
CA THR A 642 -30.98 -23.88 14.03
C THR A 642 -32.07 -22.87 14.40
N VAL A 643 -32.49 -22.01 13.47
CA VAL A 643 -33.59 -21.05 13.65
C VAL A 643 -34.93 -21.78 13.76
N ILE A 644 -35.13 -22.81 12.93
CA ILE A 644 -36.32 -23.68 12.99
C ILE A 644 -36.44 -24.35 14.36
N ASN A 645 -35.34 -24.89 14.91
CA ASN A 645 -35.34 -25.51 16.24
C ASN A 645 -35.70 -24.51 17.36
N ALA A 646 -35.28 -23.26 17.26
CA ALA A 646 -35.66 -22.22 18.21
C ALA A 646 -37.17 -21.91 18.14
N MET A 647 -37.75 -21.90 16.93
CA MET A 647 -39.19 -21.70 16.72
C MET A 647 -40.02 -22.86 17.26
N VAL A 648 -39.54 -24.10 17.12
CA VAL A 648 -40.18 -25.29 17.73
C VAL A 648 -40.23 -25.16 19.26
N LYS A 649 -39.13 -24.73 19.89
CA LYS A 649 -39.10 -24.49 21.35
C LYS A 649 -40.02 -23.35 21.78
N TYR A 650 -40.07 -22.25 21.01
CA TYR A 650 -41.03 -21.16 21.25
C TYR A 650 -42.47 -21.68 21.21
N LYS A 651 -42.78 -22.54 20.23
CA LYS A 651 -44.11 -23.15 20.10
C LYS A 651 -44.47 -24.03 21.29
N GLU A 652 -43.56 -24.88 21.75
CA GLU A 652 -43.76 -25.68 22.97
C GLU A 652 -44.06 -24.79 24.18
N MET A 653 -43.36 -23.66 24.30
CA MET A 653 -43.62 -22.66 25.34
C MET A 653 -45.02 -22.04 25.17
N ALA A 654 -45.39 -21.62 23.96
CA ALA A 654 -46.71 -21.06 23.67
C ALA A 654 -47.84 -22.05 23.98
N ASP A 655 -47.67 -23.34 23.65
CA ASP A 655 -48.62 -24.40 24.02
C ASP A 655 -48.72 -24.59 25.52
N LYS A 656 -47.59 -24.65 26.25
CA LYS A 656 -47.58 -24.72 27.72
C LYS A 656 -48.29 -23.52 28.35
N VAL A 657 -48.07 -22.31 27.84
CA VAL A 657 -48.73 -21.09 28.31
C VAL A 657 -50.25 -21.16 28.05
N LYS A 658 -50.66 -21.56 26.84
CA LYS A 658 -52.06 -21.80 26.47
C LYS A 658 -52.72 -22.85 27.36
N ASP A 659 -52.04 -23.97 27.62
CA ASP A 659 -52.57 -25.07 28.44
C ASP A 659 -52.66 -24.68 29.92
N THR A 660 -51.70 -23.91 30.43
CA THR A 660 -51.70 -23.45 31.83
C THR A 660 -52.75 -22.37 32.07
N LEU A 661 -52.78 -21.31 31.26
CA LEU A 661 -53.69 -20.17 31.46
C LEU A 661 -55.11 -20.49 30.94
N GLY A 662 -55.21 -21.06 29.74
CA GLY A 662 -56.50 -21.48 29.17
C GLY A 662 -57.10 -22.69 29.88
N GLY A 663 -56.27 -23.62 30.38
CA GLY A 663 -56.73 -24.72 31.22
C GLY A 663 -57.26 -24.26 32.58
N ARG A 664 -56.57 -23.31 33.24
CA ARG A 664 -57.07 -22.67 34.47
C ARG A 664 -58.36 -21.91 34.26
N ALA A 665 -58.49 -21.14 33.16
CA ALA A 665 -59.73 -20.43 32.83
C ALA A 665 -60.91 -21.38 32.54
N LYS A 666 -60.66 -22.56 31.94
CA LYS A 666 -61.66 -23.63 31.78
C LYS A 666 -62.12 -24.24 33.11
N GLY A 667 -61.27 -24.21 34.14
CA GLY A 667 -61.52 -24.75 35.48
C GLY A 667 -62.14 -23.78 36.49
N MET A 668 -62.30 -22.49 36.15
CA MET A 668 -62.95 -21.51 37.04
C MET A 668 -64.43 -21.82 37.24
N ALA A 669 -64.93 -21.64 38.47
CA ALA A 669 -66.32 -21.90 38.84
C ALA A 669 -67.34 -21.09 38.02
N SER A 670 -66.98 -19.89 37.57
CA SER A 670 -67.82 -19.00 36.76
C SER A 670 -67.88 -19.35 35.27
N ARG A 671 -66.97 -20.23 34.77
CA ARG A 671 -66.87 -20.65 33.35
C ARG A 671 -67.09 -19.50 32.35
N PRO A 672 -66.31 -18.41 32.42
CA PRO A 672 -66.53 -17.25 31.56
C PRO A 672 -66.30 -17.61 30.07
N PRO A 673 -67.03 -16.99 29.14
CA PRO A 673 -66.74 -17.05 27.70
C PRO A 673 -65.44 -16.30 27.43
N PHE A 674 -64.43 -16.99 26.90
CA PHE A 674 -63.13 -16.37 26.65
C PHE A 674 -62.46 -16.88 25.38
N MET A 675 -61.56 -16.05 24.85
CA MET A 675 -60.57 -16.41 23.85
C MET A 675 -59.17 -16.08 24.39
N PHE A 676 -58.23 -17.00 24.22
CA PHE A 676 -56.84 -16.78 24.58
C PHE A 676 -55.95 -17.06 23.37
N GLU A 677 -55.10 -16.10 23.05
CA GLU A 677 -54.22 -16.13 21.90
C GLU A 677 -52.80 -15.78 22.32
N VAL A 678 -51.85 -16.63 21.96
CA VAL A 678 -50.41 -16.29 21.98
C VAL A 678 -50.06 -15.84 20.58
N LYS A 679 -49.73 -14.56 20.44
CA LYS A 679 -49.26 -13.97 19.18
C LYS A 679 -47.94 -14.63 18.79
N ALA A 680 -47.78 -14.79 17.49
CA ALA A 680 -46.58 -15.37 16.93
C ALA A 680 -45.49 -14.29 16.77
N PRO A 681 -44.20 -14.64 16.93
CA PRO A 681 -43.12 -13.69 16.71
C PRO A 681 -43.03 -13.33 15.23
N ALA A 682 -42.85 -12.05 14.96
CA ALA A 682 -42.51 -11.54 13.63
C ALA A 682 -41.06 -11.08 13.65
N LEU A 683 -40.16 -11.88 13.08
CA LEU A 683 -38.72 -11.61 13.09
C LEU A 683 -38.28 -11.05 11.74
N ASN A 684 -37.48 -10.00 11.77
CA ASN A 684 -36.84 -9.44 10.60
C ASN A 684 -35.38 -9.15 10.94
N ALA A 685 -34.46 -9.88 10.31
CA ALA A 685 -33.04 -9.59 10.34
C ALA A 685 -32.63 -9.01 8.98
N ASN A 686 -31.82 -7.98 9.02
CA ASN A 686 -31.31 -7.32 7.84
C ASN A 686 -29.79 -7.16 8.01
N ILE A 687 -29.05 -7.59 6.99
CA ILE A 687 -27.60 -7.48 6.92
C ILE A 687 -27.27 -6.75 5.64
N GLU A 688 -26.70 -5.55 5.76
CA GLU A 688 -26.16 -4.80 4.64
C GLU A 688 -24.64 -4.89 4.65
N TRP A 689 -24.00 -5.03 3.49
CA TRP A 689 -22.54 -4.90 3.41
C TRP A 689 -22.10 -4.26 2.10
N PHE A 690 -21.07 -3.41 2.20
CA PHE A 690 -20.58 -2.57 1.12
C PHE A 690 -19.19 -2.02 1.43
N LEU A 691 -18.60 -1.28 0.48
CA LEU A 691 -17.35 -0.55 0.70
C LEU A 691 -17.63 0.92 1.01
N GLU A 692 -16.86 1.51 1.91
CA GLU A 692 -16.90 2.95 2.22
C GLU A 692 -15.47 3.53 2.13
N GLN A 693 -15.33 4.76 1.62
CA GLN A 693 -14.04 5.45 1.59
C GLN A 693 -13.56 5.69 3.03
N GLY A 694 -12.27 5.49 3.29
CA GLY A 694 -11.66 5.84 4.58
C GLY A 694 -11.88 7.33 4.91
N LYS A 695 -12.27 7.63 6.16
CA LYS A 695 -12.57 8.99 6.63
C LYS A 695 -11.42 9.69 7.33
N ALA A 696 -10.38 8.96 7.73
CA ALA A 696 -9.24 9.52 8.44
C ALA A 696 -8.28 10.24 7.46
N PRO A 697 -7.60 11.31 7.89
CA PRO A 697 -6.53 11.93 7.10
C PRO A 697 -5.48 10.88 6.70
N HIS A 698 -5.01 10.91 5.45
CA HIS A 698 -4.03 9.94 4.90
C HIS A 698 -4.54 8.49 4.73
N GLN A 699 -5.84 8.22 4.89
CA GLN A 699 -6.36 6.88 4.69
C GLN A 699 -6.52 6.54 3.20
N THR A 700 -5.53 5.83 2.66
CA THR A 700 -5.51 5.40 1.24
C THR A 700 -6.26 4.10 0.97
N LYS A 701 -6.91 3.50 1.98
CA LYS A 701 -7.63 2.22 1.87
C LYS A 701 -9.14 2.39 2.01
N VAL A 702 -9.91 1.48 1.40
CA VAL A 702 -11.37 1.42 1.59
C VAL A 702 -11.74 0.49 2.75
N ALA A 703 -12.79 0.83 3.49
CA ALA A 703 -13.35 0.00 4.55
C ALA A 703 -14.37 -0.99 3.96
N THR A 704 -14.38 -2.22 4.48
CA THR A 704 -15.55 -3.09 4.38
C THR A 704 -16.48 -2.78 5.53
N VAL A 705 -17.71 -2.40 5.21
CA VAL A 705 -18.74 -2.03 6.17
C VAL A 705 -19.81 -3.11 6.17
N GLY A 706 -20.19 -3.56 7.36
CA GLY A 706 -21.36 -4.41 7.60
C GLY A 706 -22.32 -3.69 8.54
N VAL A 707 -23.60 -3.69 8.23
CA VAL A 707 -24.66 -3.14 9.09
C VAL A 707 -25.64 -4.26 9.41
N LEU A 708 -25.77 -4.57 10.70
CA LEU A 708 -26.72 -5.56 11.19
C LEU A 708 -27.89 -4.86 11.87
N LYS A 709 -29.10 -5.13 11.39
CA LYS A 709 -30.37 -4.70 12.00
C LYS A 709 -31.19 -5.92 12.35
N PHE A 710 -31.80 -5.94 13.54
CA PHE A 710 -32.68 -7.04 13.94
C PHE A 710 -33.92 -6.48 14.64
N LYS A 711 -35.09 -6.89 14.16
CA LYS A 711 -36.37 -6.44 14.68
C LYS A 711 -37.30 -7.62 14.95
N ALA A 712 -37.93 -7.60 16.11
CA ALA A 712 -38.97 -8.54 16.51
C ALA A 712 -40.16 -7.78 17.10
N ALA A 713 -41.30 -7.78 16.39
CA ALA A 713 -42.48 -7.00 16.77
C ALA A 713 -43.80 -7.73 16.45
N PRO A 714 -44.39 -8.45 17.43
CA PRO A 714 -43.87 -8.73 18.77
C PRO A 714 -42.78 -9.82 18.74
N LEU A 715 -41.90 -9.82 19.74
CA LEU A 715 -41.02 -10.93 20.10
C LEU A 715 -41.79 -12.00 20.88
N ILE A 716 -42.63 -11.57 21.83
CA ILE A 716 -43.59 -12.39 22.56
C ILE A 716 -44.85 -11.55 22.72
N GLY A 717 -46.02 -12.10 22.40
CA GLY A 717 -47.28 -11.41 22.65
C GLY A 717 -48.35 -12.39 23.09
N ALA A 718 -49.24 -11.94 23.97
CA ALA A 718 -50.41 -12.69 24.38
C ALA A 718 -51.60 -11.76 24.52
N SER A 719 -52.79 -12.27 24.21
CA SER A 719 -54.04 -11.59 24.49
C SER A 719 -55.09 -12.54 25.03
N PHE A 720 -55.83 -12.04 26.01
CA PHE A 720 -56.95 -12.71 26.65
C PHE A 720 -58.19 -11.83 26.46
N THR A 721 -59.15 -12.32 25.68
CA THR A 721 -60.38 -11.59 25.36
C THR A 721 -61.56 -12.23 26.10
N LEU A 722 -62.35 -11.38 26.74
CA LEU A 722 -63.62 -11.70 27.39
C LEU A 722 -64.77 -11.14 26.58
N ASP A 723 -65.79 -11.95 26.34
CA ASP A 723 -67.09 -11.50 25.79
C ASP A 723 -67.95 -10.99 26.96
N LEU A 724 -68.05 -9.66 27.07
CA LEU A 724 -68.74 -8.99 28.17
C LEU A 724 -70.26 -9.11 28.06
N LEU A 725 -70.83 -9.19 26.84
CA LEU A 725 -72.26 -9.40 26.64
C LEU A 725 -72.68 -10.79 27.13
N ALA A 726 -71.89 -11.81 26.77
CA ALA A 726 -72.16 -13.18 27.20
C ALA A 726 -71.97 -13.36 28.72
N ILE A 727 -71.03 -12.65 29.35
CA ILE A 727 -70.90 -12.60 30.81
C ILE A 727 -72.14 -11.94 31.44
N ALA A 728 -72.56 -10.77 30.94
CA ALA A 728 -73.71 -10.04 31.47
C ALA A 728 -75.03 -10.84 31.36
N GLY A 729 -75.24 -11.53 30.24
CA GLY A 729 -76.37 -12.45 30.05
C GLY A 729 -76.33 -13.71 30.94
N ARG A 730 -75.17 -14.08 31.48
CA ARG A 730 -75.05 -15.16 32.50
C ARG A 730 -75.31 -14.68 33.91
N MET A 731 -75.04 -13.41 34.19
CA MET A 731 -75.20 -12.82 35.52
C MET A 731 -76.66 -12.51 35.88
N HIS A 732 -77.52 -12.16 34.91
CA HIS A 732 -78.91 -11.80 35.22
C HIS A 732 -79.92 -12.19 34.11
N PRO A 733 -81.04 -12.87 34.42
CA PRO A 733 -82.05 -13.30 33.44
C PRO A 733 -82.67 -12.16 32.62
N ALA A 734 -82.91 -10.99 33.23
CA ALA A 734 -83.45 -9.83 32.52
C ALA A 734 -82.48 -9.25 31.48
N ILE A 735 -81.17 -9.27 31.78
CA ILE A 735 -80.13 -8.82 30.84
C ILE A 735 -80.04 -9.80 29.67
N ARG A 736 -80.13 -11.11 29.94
CA ARG A 736 -80.22 -12.13 28.89
C ARG A 736 -81.41 -11.92 27.96
N ALA A 737 -82.58 -11.60 28.51
CA ALA A 737 -83.79 -11.33 27.73
C ALA A 737 -83.65 -10.06 26.88
N MET A 738 -83.01 -9.01 27.42
CA MET A 738 -82.72 -7.79 26.66
C MET A 738 -81.73 -8.02 25.53
N ILE A 739 -80.64 -8.74 25.77
CA ILE A 739 -79.65 -9.11 24.73
C ILE A 739 -80.32 -9.94 23.64
N ALA A 740 -81.08 -10.97 24.02
CA ALA A 740 -81.82 -11.78 23.05
C ALA A 740 -82.86 -10.97 22.24
N GLY A 741 -83.53 -10.00 22.87
CA GLY A 741 -84.44 -9.09 22.18
C GLY A 741 -83.74 -8.17 21.19
N ALA A 742 -82.59 -7.62 21.57
CA ALA A 742 -81.75 -6.80 20.69
C ALA A 742 -81.20 -7.61 19.50
N ASP A 743 -80.74 -8.85 19.75
CA ASP A 743 -80.26 -9.76 18.71
C ASP A 743 -81.35 -10.12 17.68
N VAL A 744 -82.60 -10.29 18.12
CA VAL A 744 -83.74 -10.52 17.22
C VAL A 744 -83.96 -9.31 16.31
N VAL A 745 -83.95 -8.10 16.87
CA VAL A 745 -84.15 -6.86 16.10
C VAL A 745 -83.01 -6.63 15.11
N LEU A 746 -81.76 -6.81 15.54
CA LEU A 746 -80.59 -6.67 14.67
C LEU A 746 -80.54 -7.77 13.61
N GLY A 747 -80.91 -9.01 13.96
CA GLY A 747 -80.96 -10.14 13.03
C GLY A 747 -81.95 -9.94 11.88
N LEU A 748 -83.09 -9.27 12.12
CA LEU A 748 -84.04 -8.88 11.06
C LEU A 748 -83.43 -7.92 10.03
N ALA A 749 -82.37 -7.20 10.40
CA ALA A 749 -81.61 -6.31 9.54
C ALA A 749 -80.22 -6.88 9.21
N ASN A 750 -80.04 -8.21 9.16
CA ASN A 750 -78.74 -8.87 8.89
C ASN A 750 -77.58 -8.34 9.77
N GLY A 751 -77.89 -7.96 11.01
CA GLY A 751 -77.01 -7.29 11.94
C GLY A 751 -76.74 -8.05 13.23
N GLY A 752 -75.72 -7.62 13.97
CA GLY A 752 -75.30 -8.20 15.23
C GLY A 752 -74.51 -7.19 16.08
N MET A 753 -74.24 -7.55 17.32
CA MET A 753 -73.53 -6.72 18.28
C MET A 753 -72.48 -7.54 19.04
N THR A 754 -71.32 -6.94 19.28
CA THR A 754 -70.25 -7.51 20.11
C THR A 754 -69.85 -6.52 21.19
N PHE A 755 -69.41 -7.03 22.35
CA PHE A 755 -68.81 -6.21 23.40
C PHE A 755 -67.71 -7.01 24.07
N GLU A 756 -66.47 -6.64 23.82
CA GLU A 756 -65.30 -7.40 24.20
C GLU A 756 -64.38 -6.58 25.10
N ALA A 757 -63.78 -7.22 26.10
CA ALA A 757 -62.61 -6.71 26.81
C ALA A 757 -61.41 -7.59 26.49
N LYS A 758 -60.42 -7.04 25.80
CA LYS A 758 -59.17 -7.68 25.42
C LYS A 758 -58.03 -7.14 26.26
N PHE A 759 -57.52 -7.99 27.14
CA PHE A 759 -56.27 -7.76 27.84
C PHE A 759 -55.13 -8.23 26.95
N TYR A 760 -54.10 -7.43 26.78
CA TYR A 760 -52.97 -7.79 25.93
C TYR A 760 -51.63 -7.39 26.56
N GLY A 761 -50.60 -8.16 26.24
CA GLY A 761 -49.22 -7.92 26.65
C GLY A 761 -48.28 -8.30 25.51
N GLU A 762 -47.33 -7.43 25.18
CA GLU A 762 -46.40 -7.59 24.07
C GLU A 762 -45.01 -7.10 24.45
N LEU A 763 -44.00 -7.89 24.09
CA LEU A 763 -42.60 -7.51 24.14
C LEU A 763 -42.12 -7.29 22.71
N THR A 764 -41.41 -6.20 22.46
CA THR A 764 -40.79 -5.85 21.18
C THR A 764 -39.30 -5.68 21.38
N PHE A 765 -38.53 -6.03 20.36
CA PHE A 765 -37.09 -5.89 20.34
C PHE A 765 -36.73 -5.24 19.00
N ASP A 766 -36.04 -4.11 19.02
CA ASP A 766 -35.57 -3.44 17.81
C ASP A 766 -34.11 -3.02 18.03
N PHE A 767 -33.20 -3.82 17.49
CA PHE A 767 -31.78 -3.52 17.48
C PHE A 767 -31.45 -2.78 16.19
N GLN A 768 -31.36 -1.46 16.32
CA GLN A 768 -31.04 -0.57 15.24
C GLN A 768 -29.52 -0.53 15.03
N ALA A 769 -29.12 -1.09 13.89
CA ALA A 769 -27.83 -0.91 13.21
C ALA A 769 -26.58 -1.01 14.10
N LEU A 770 -26.10 -2.24 14.33
CA LEU A 770 -24.69 -2.45 14.66
C LEU A 770 -23.87 -2.25 13.39
N LYS A 771 -23.05 -1.20 13.34
CA LYS A 771 -22.17 -0.94 12.20
C LYS A 771 -20.77 -1.42 12.51
N ILE A 772 -20.29 -2.37 11.71
CA ILE A 772 -18.92 -2.90 11.77
C ILE A 772 -18.17 -2.30 10.59
N ASN A 773 -17.10 -1.57 10.86
CA ASN A 773 -16.22 -0.98 9.86
C ASN A 773 -14.82 -1.57 10.03
N SER A 774 -14.26 -2.15 8.96
CA SER A 774 -12.94 -2.79 9.04
C SER A 774 -11.77 -1.84 9.34
N LEU A 775 -11.97 -0.52 9.24
CA LEU A 775 -10.96 0.51 9.51
C LEU A 775 -11.21 1.26 10.83
N SER A 776 -12.47 1.62 11.12
CA SER A 776 -12.83 2.38 12.36
C SER A 776 -13.34 1.50 13.51
N GLY A 777 -13.49 0.19 13.30
CA GLY A 777 -13.97 -0.74 14.32
C GLY A 777 -15.50 -0.82 14.38
N ILE A 778 -16.04 -1.10 15.57
CA ILE A 778 -17.47 -1.29 15.78
C ILE A 778 -18.08 0.01 16.30
N GLU A 779 -19.02 0.57 15.56
CA GLU A 779 -19.87 1.69 16.01
C GLU A 779 -21.13 1.08 16.65
N GLY A 780 -21.39 1.46 17.91
CA GLY A 780 -22.47 0.91 18.73
C GLY A 780 -23.84 1.09 18.08
N GLY A 781 -24.68 0.05 18.17
CA GLY A 781 -26.06 0.08 17.71
C GLY A 781 -27.01 0.48 18.85
N VAL A 782 -28.11 1.14 18.49
CA VAL A 782 -29.17 1.47 19.44
C VAL A 782 -30.04 0.23 19.66
N LEU A 783 -30.15 -0.24 20.89
CA LEU A 783 -31.11 -1.29 21.25
C LEU A 783 -32.35 -0.68 21.88
N ASP A 784 -33.49 -0.78 21.19
CA ASP A 784 -34.79 -0.44 21.73
C ASP A 784 -35.52 -1.72 22.19
N LEU A 785 -35.62 -1.88 23.50
CA LEU A 785 -36.49 -2.89 24.11
C LEU A 785 -37.83 -2.24 24.45
N GLY A 786 -38.94 -2.85 24.06
CA GLY A 786 -40.28 -2.35 24.38
C GLY A 786 -41.13 -3.42 25.05
N ALA A 787 -41.92 -3.02 26.02
CA ALA A 787 -42.97 -3.82 26.63
C ALA A 787 -44.25 -2.98 26.65
N LYS A 788 -45.37 -3.56 26.23
CA LYS A 788 -46.69 -2.92 26.25
C LYS A 788 -47.68 -3.87 26.88
N MET A 789 -48.40 -3.42 27.91
CA MET A 789 -49.52 -4.17 28.48
C MET A 789 -50.73 -3.27 28.62
N GLY A 790 -51.89 -3.73 28.19
CA GLY A 790 -53.09 -2.90 28.19
C GLY A 790 -54.38 -3.67 28.19
N ILE A 791 -55.45 -2.89 28.25
CA ILE A 791 -56.82 -3.33 28.06
C ILE A 791 -57.42 -2.54 26.90
N GLU A 792 -58.06 -3.26 26.00
CA GLU A 792 -58.84 -2.72 24.90
C GLU A 792 -60.28 -3.19 25.10
N VAL A 793 -61.20 -2.25 25.24
CA VAL A 793 -62.63 -2.52 25.33
C VAL A 793 -63.29 -2.06 24.03
N THR A 794 -63.94 -2.98 23.33
CA THR A 794 -64.53 -2.72 22.01
C THR A 794 -66.00 -3.12 22.02
N ALA A 795 -66.88 -2.20 21.63
CA ALA A 795 -68.28 -2.45 21.38
C ALA A 795 -68.55 -2.21 19.89
N GLU A 796 -69.03 -3.21 19.17
CA GLU A 796 -69.35 -3.09 17.74
C GLU A 796 -70.82 -3.43 17.52
N ILE A 797 -71.50 -2.65 16.69
CA ILE A 797 -72.85 -2.91 16.19
C ILE A 797 -72.81 -2.84 14.68
N HIS A 798 -73.26 -3.88 14.01
CA HIS A 798 -73.38 -3.95 12.56
C HIS A 798 -74.82 -4.27 12.18
N PHE A 799 -75.34 -3.68 11.11
CA PHE A 799 -76.55 -4.14 10.44
C PHE A 799 -76.57 -3.73 8.97
N ALA A 800 -77.24 -4.52 8.14
CA ALA A 800 -77.34 -4.32 6.70
C ALA A 800 -78.80 -4.42 6.22
N VAL A 801 -79.32 -3.32 5.69
CA VAL A 801 -80.67 -3.22 5.15
C VAL A 801 -80.58 -3.19 3.62
N THR A 802 -81.19 -4.16 2.96
CA THR A 802 -81.30 -4.18 1.49
C THR A 802 -82.64 -3.56 1.09
N TYR A 803 -82.62 -2.58 0.18
CA TYR A 803 -83.83 -1.95 -0.35
C TYR A 803 -83.85 -2.09 -1.88
N GLU A 804 -84.86 -2.78 -2.40
CA GLU A 804 -85.09 -2.89 -3.85
C GLU A 804 -85.81 -1.65 -4.38
N TYR A 805 -85.14 -0.90 -5.25
CA TYR A 805 -85.78 0.17 -6.04
C TYR A 805 -85.88 -0.30 -7.49
N ARG A 806 -86.96 0.06 -8.19
CA ARG A 806 -87.50 -0.51 -9.45
C ARG A 806 -86.53 -0.90 -10.60
N ILE A 807 -85.25 -0.58 -10.56
CA ILE A 807 -84.23 -0.97 -11.57
C ILE A 807 -82.83 -1.23 -10.95
N MET A 808 -82.67 -1.24 -9.61
CA MET A 808 -81.37 -1.45 -8.95
C MET A 808 -81.54 -1.91 -7.49
N GLU A 809 -80.77 -2.91 -7.06
CA GLU A 809 -80.70 -3.35 -5.66
C GLU A 809 -79.71 -2.44 -4.89
N VAL A 810 -80.21 -1.68 -3.91
CA VAL A 810 -79.38 -0.80 -3.09
C VAL A 810 -79.20 -1.43 -1.71
N LYS A 811 -77.99 -1.90 -1.44
CA LYS A 811 -77.60 -2.41 -0.12
C LYS A 811 -77.04 -1.27 0.73
N LEU A 812 -77.67 -1.00 1.87
CA LEU A 812 -77.18 -0.09 2.91
C LEU A 812 -76.58 -0.92 4.05
N GLU A 813 -75.26 -0.91 4.20
CA GLU A 813 -74.59 -1.51 5.37
C GLU A 813 -74.17 -0.40 6.34
N LEU A 814 -74.58 -0.51 7.60
CA LEU A 814 -74.19 0.39 8.68
C LEU A 814 -73.35 -0.37 9.71
N ARG A 815 -72.19 0.17 10.06
CA ARG A 815 -71.30 -0.31 11.12
C ARG A 815 -71.03 0.83 12.08
N ALA A 816 -71.21 0.60 13.37
CA ALA A 816 -70.79 1.50 14.42
C ALA A 816 -69.86 0.74 15.36
N GLU A 817 -68.66 1.27 15.57
CA GLU A 817 -67.63 0.70 16.45
C GLU A 817 -67.27 1.77 17.48
N ALA A 818 -67.39 1.45 18.76
CA ALA A 818 -66.87 2.23 19.87
C ALA A 818 -65.73 1.45 20.53
N LYS A 819 -64.58 2.09 20.68
CA LYS A 819 -63.36 1.47 21.19
C LYS A 819 -62.73 2.35 22.25
N ALA A 820 -62.36 1.76 23.38
CA ALA A 820 -61.57 2.38 24.43
C ALA A 820 -60.30 1.56 24.65
N ASP A 821 -59.12 2.15 24.47
CA ASP A 821 -57.82 1.50 24.72
C ASP A 821 -57.06 2.26 25.82
N ALA A 822 -56.46 1.51 26.73
CA ALA A 822 -55.56 2.04 27.75
C ALA A 822 -54.42 1.04 27.97
N HIS A 823 -53.18 1.51 27.95
CA HIS A 823 -52.00 0.66 28.12
C HIS A 823 -50.87 1.33 28.87
N PHE A 824 -50.08 0.52 29.58
CA PHE A 824 -48.77 0.87 30.08
C PHE A 824 -47.72 0.43 29.08
N ALA A 825 -46.76 1.29 28.78
CA ALA A 825 -45.61 0.98 27.98
C ALA A 825 -44.33 1.22 28.79
N ALA A 826 -43.40 0.29 28.71
CA ALA A 826 -42.03 0.48 29.17
C ALA A 826 -41.11 0.31 27.96
N LYS A 827 -40.18 1.22 27.78
CA LYS A 827 -39.14 1.18 26.77
C LYS A 827 -37.78 1.37 27.44
N VAL A 828 -36.77 0.69 26.94
CA VAL A 828 -35.38 0.93 27.35
C VAL A 828 -34.59 1.09 26.08
N LYS A 829 -34.01 2.27 25.90
CA LYS A 829 -33.04 2.55 24.84
C LYS A 829 -31.65 2.31 25.41
N VAL A 830 -30.86 1.42 24.82
CA VAL A 830 -29.43 1.27 25.14
C VAL A 830 -28.61 1.87 24.00
N ASP A 831 -27.68 2.76 24.34
CA ASP A 831 -26.89 3.55 23.39
C ASP A 831 -25.51 3.89 24.00
N ALA A 832 -24.62 4.50 23.24
CA ALA A 832 -23.30 4.91 23.71
C ALA A 832 -23.03 6.40 23.43
N ASP A 833 -22.41 7.09 24.39
CA ASP A 833 -21.88 8.44 24.20
C ASP A 833 -20.45 8.54 24.75
N ASP A 834 -19.87 9.74 24.73
CA ASP A 834 -18.50 10.03 25.15
C ASP A 834 -18.18 9.59 26.60
N LYS A 835 -19.20 9.37 27.45
CA LYS A 835 -19.06 8.95 28.84
C LYS A 835 -19.20 7.44 29.05
N GLY A 836 -19.56 6.68 28.01
CA GLY A 836 -19.71 5.23 28.06
C GLY A 836 -21.06 4.74 27.56
N LEU A 837 -21.32 3.45 27.80
CA LEU A 837 -22.57 2.78 27.42
C LEU A 837 -23.67 3.17 28.41
N TYR A 838 -24.85 3.58 27.95
CA TYR A 838 -25.96 3.96 28.81
C TYR A 838 -27.29 3.31 28.41
N ALA A 839 -28.16 3.12 29.40
CA ALA A 839 -29.56 2.78 29.22
C ALA A 839 -30.45 3.97 29.61
N GLU A 840 -31.45 4.26 28.79
CA GLU A 840 -32.45 5.31 28.99
C GLU A 840 -33.84 4.65 29.08
N PRO A 841 -34.34 4.39 30.30
CA PRO A 841 -35.68 3.87 30.52
C PRO A 841 -36.73 4.97 30.34
N GLU A 842 -37.80 4.61 29.65
CA GLU A 842 -39.04 5.39 29.54
C GLU A 842 -40.20 4.49 29.94
N VAL A 843 -40.93 4.86 30.97
CA VAL A 843 -42.13 4.14 31.40
C VAL A 843 -43.29 5.11 31.39
N GLY A 844 -44.41 4.74 30.79
CA GLY A 844 -45.54 5.66 30.72
C GLY A 844 -46.88 4.97 30.53
N PHE A 845 -47.90 5.64 31.04
CA PHE A 845 -49.29 5.32 30.74
C PHE A 845 -49.71 6.06 29.46
N SER A 846 -50.37 5.35 28.54
CA SER A 846 -50.78 5.89 27.24
C SER A 846 -51.89 6.92 27.29
N GLY A 847 -52.53 7.08 28.45
CA GLY A 847 -53.84 7.72 28.53
C GLY A 847 -54.97 6.78 28.09
N LEU A 848 -56.21 7.26 28.26
CA LEU A 848 -57.42 6.57 27.79
C LEU A 848 -57.81 7.10 26.41
N ILE A 849 -57.63 6.26 25.39
CA ILE A 849 -57.90 6.58 23.99
C ILE A 849 -59.28 6.04 23.63
N PHE A 850 -60.21 6.92 23.28
CA PHE A 850 -61.54 6.59 22.81
C PHE A 850 -61.66 6.86 21.31
N THR A 851 -62.14 5.87 20.56
CA THR A 851 -62.40 5.97 19.12
C THR A 851 -63.81 5.48 18.83
N PHE A 852 -64.60 6.29 18.14
CA PHE A 852 -65.88 5.93 17.58
C PHE A 852 -65.81 6.01 16.06
N LYS A 853 -66.22 4.95 15.37
CA LYS A 853 -66.28 4.88 13.91
C LYS A 853 -67.67 4.47 13.49
N ALA A 854 -68.28 5.26 12.61
CA ALA A 854 -69.52 4.89 11.92
C ALA A 854 -69.23 4.79 10.41
N GLU A 855 -69.44 3.63 9.81
CA GLU A 855 -69.31 3.37 8.38
C GLU A 855 -70.69 3.08 7.77
N ALA A 856 -71.02 3.78 6.68
CA ALA A 856 -72.19 3.55 5.85
C ALA A 856 -71.72 3.16 4.43
N THR A 857 -72.09 1.97 3.97
CA THR A 857 -71.83 1.49 2.60
C THR A 857 -73.12 1.48 1.81
N VAL A 858 -73.17 2.19 0.68
CA VAL A 858 -74.33 2.25 -0.23
C VAL A 858 -73.90 1.82 -1.63
N GLY A 859 -74.38 0.67 -2.11
CA GLY A 859 -74.10 0.21 -3.48
C GLY A 859 -72.60 0.03 -3.80
N GLY A 860 -71.79 -0.35 -2.82
CA GLY A 860 -70.33 -0.49 -2.94
C GLY A 860 -69.53 0.79 -2.62
N PHE A 861 -70.17 1.95 -2.49
CA PHE A 861 -69.53 3.18 -2.07
C PHE A 861 -69.51 3.29 -0.54
N LYS A 862 -68.33 3.43 0.04
CA LYS A 862 -68.12 3.56 1.49
C LYS A 862 -68.02 5.03 1.90
N ARG A 863 -68.79 5.43 2.91
CA ARG A 863 -68.66 6.68 3.64
C ARG A 863 -68.43 6.36 5.11
N TYR A 864 -67.46 7.00 5.74
CA TYR A 864 -67.18 6.81 7.16
C TYR A 864 -67.12 8.16 7.88
N VAL A 865 -67.49 8.13 9.15
CA VAL A 865 -67.31 9.21 10.10
C VAL A 865 -66.54 8.62 11.28
N GLU A 866 -65.33 9.10 11.51
CA GLU A 866 -64.48 8.70 12.64
C GLU A 866 -64.36 9.89 13.58
N PHE A 867 -64.74 9.70 14.84
CA PHE A 867 -64.53 10.64 15.92
C PHE A 867 -63.69 9.94 16.99
N GLY A 868 -62.55 10.50 17.35
CA GLY A 868 -61.71 9.89 18.37
C GLY A 868 -60.66 10.86 18.86
N ASN A 869 -60.21 10.67 20.09
CA ASN A 869 -59.29 11.57 20.76
C ASN A 869 -57.82 11.08 20.65
N LYS A 870 -57.43 10.60 19.45
CA LYS A 870 -56.10 10.00 19.23
C LYS A 870 -54.95 10.97 19.53
N GLU A 871 -55.17 12.27 19.39
CA GLU A 871 -54.17 13.31 19.65
C GLU A 871 -54.26 13.90 21.07
N GLU A 872 -55.44 13.90 21.70
CA GLU A 872 -55.67 14.37 23.09
C GLU A 872 -56.45 13.33 23.92
N PRO A 873 -55.77 12.32 24.50
CA PRO A 873 -56.45 11.26 25.22
C PRO A 873 -57.16 11.78 26.48
N PHE A 874 -58.25 11.12 26.87
CA PHE A 874 -59.23 11.59 27.85
C PHE A 874 -58.63 11.67 29.25
N LEU A 875 -57.72 10.72 29.53
CA LEU A 875 -56.69 10.83 30.55
C LEU A 875 -55.39 11.10 29.80
N LYS A 876 -54.67 12.15 30.17
CA LYS A 876 -53.42 12.53 29.48
C LYS A 876 -52.35 11.44 29.66
N PRO A 877 -51.47 11.26 28.67
CA PRO A 877 -50.35 10.34 28.82
C PRO A 877 -49.36 10.94 29.83
N GLU A 878 -48.82 10.11 30.70
CA GLU A 878 -47.73 10.48 31.61
C GLU A 878 -46.49 9.66 31.25
N PRO A 879 -45.63 10.14 30.34
CA PRO A 879 -44.34 9.53 30.09
C PRO A 879 -43.36 9.94 31.20
N LEU A 880 -42.93 8.98 32.02
CA LEU A 880 -41.80 9.15 32.92
C LEU A 880 -40.53 8.78 32.17
N LYS A 881 -39.84 9.80 31.64
CA LYS A 881 -38.45 9.65 31.21
C LYS A 881 -37.56 9.70 32.44
N THR A 882 -36.79 8.65 32.64
CA THR A 882 -35.79 8.59 33.71
C THR A 882 -34.42 9.00 33.18
N ASP A 883 -33.53 9.44 34.07
CA ASP A 883 -32.16 9.82 33.70
C ASP A 883 -31.40 8.66 33.02
N LYS A 884 -30.41 9.00 32.19
CA LYS A 884 -29.48 8.01 31.62
C LYS A 884 -28.78 7.24 32.74
N ILE A 885 -28.82 5.91 32.66
CA ILE A 885 -28.12 4.99 33.56
C ILE A 885 -26.90 4.45 32.82
N TYR A 886 -25.69 4.90 33.18
CA TYR A 886 -24.45 4.38 32.58
C TYR A 886 -24.16 2.95 33.09
N ILE A 887 -23.95 2.02 32.16
CA ILE A 887 -23.75 0.58 32.41
C ILE A 887 -22.26 0.26 32.53
N LEU A 888 -21.40 1.02 31.83
CA LEU A 888 -19.94 0.90 31.80
C LEU A 888 -19.28 2.27 31.72
#